data_AF-A0A6V7E4B2-F1
#
_entry.id   AF-A0A6V7E4B2-F1
#
_cell.length_a   1.000
_cell.length_b   1.000
_cell.length_c   1.000
_cell.angle_alpha   90.00
_cell.angle_beta   90.00
_cell.angle_gamma   90.00
#
_symmetry.space_group_name_H-M   'P 1'
#
loop_
_entity.id
_entity.type
_entity.pdbx_description
1 polymer ?
#
loop_
_entity_poly.entity_id
_entity_poly.type
_entity_poly.pdbx_seq_one_letter_code
_entity_poly.pdbx_strand_id
1 'polypeptide(L)'
;MASFTAVDLSKLQAPDLIEALDFETIFAQTLAQFRKLMPEFSALTEADPVYKLLQLFAARELLIRQRANDKAQKTMLAVANGTNLDHLGAPFGAARLMLNPGQPESGASPTFESDVDFRRRIQLAPEGFSVAGPEGAYIYHALSAAADVMDASATIQPGRRGTESKERRKIGRVDDGAFSAMRRRSWTLKLCMAGLLRAAAMQPLAQTSALARNTLAPRLPIWQCVNDSTIPHRSAKPMQWISLALRIPRRRMLQSIVAAALIANALAASAAEVKVSGTLRVDQPGAQVSRQLFGQFAEHLGTGIYGGVWVGEDSPIPNTRGYRDDVVAALKAIAVPNIRWPGGCFADEYHWRDGVGAPAKRPISINTHWGGVEESNRFGTHEFMDFTELLGTQAYIAGNVGNAAPDEIAQWAEYMTAPTRSSLAQKRRANGRDAPWQVPYFGVGNELWGCGGNMRVEYAADVYRRYQTFVKAPANQKILKIAPGPNNDDYHWTEVMMREAGTLMDGLSLHYYTVPGGWPPRASSTNFDEAAWIDTLSRTLVMDELITKHSAIMDRYDPNKKVALVVDEWGTWYAGLPDANPGFLHQQNSLRDALVASLNIDIFSAHAERVRMANIAQMVNVLQAMILTDGDKMVLTPTYHVFALYKPYQDATYLPLHLQTPEYRHGDAHVPAVHGSAVKAKDGHVYVALTNLDANSAANVSVQVEGLSPSSVEGQILTAPAITAHNTFAQPHAVEPKAFKGARVQGKALSVALPAHSIVMLKLE
;
A
#
# COMPACT_ATOMS: atom_id res chain seq x y z
N MET A 1 -31.35 -38.84 33.15
CA MET A 1 -31.25 -37.55 32.43
C MET A 1 -30.42 -36.61 33.29
N ALA A 2 -29.41 -35.95 32.72
CA ALA A 2 -28.56 -35.01 33.45
C ALA A 2 -29.35 -33.72 33.72
N SER A 3 -29.42 -33.28 34.99
CA SER A 3 -29.86 -31.93 35.32
C SER A 3 -28.80 -30.95 34.80
N PHE A 4 -29.22 -29.88 34.14
CA PHE A 4 -28.28 -28.83 33.74
C PHE A 4 -27.76 -28.13 34.99
N THR A 5 -26.47 -28.30 35.28
CA THR A 5 -25.77 -27.55 36.31
C THR A 5 -24.96 -26.48 35.59
N ALA A 6 -25.40 -25.22 35.64
CA ALA A 6 -24.65 -24.11 35.08
C ALA A 6 -23.25 -24.07 35.71
N VAL A 7 -22.22 -23.86 34.88
CA VAL A 7 -20.87 -23.63 35.39
C VAL A 7 -20.87 -22.33 36.17
N ASP A 8 -20.48 -22.40 37.44
CA ASP A 8 -20.33 -21.23 38.29
C ASP A 8 -19.12 -20.41 37.83
N LEU A 9 -19.37 -19.41 36.98
CA LEU A 9 -18.32 -18.58 36.38
C LEU A 9 -17.50 -17.83 37.43
N SER A 10 -18.02 -17.63 38.64
CA SER A 10 -17.26 -16.99 39.73
C SER A 10 -16.16 -17.87 40.32
N LYS A 11 -16.22 -19.19 40.06
CA LYS A 11 -15.23 -20.18 40.53
C LYS A 11 -14.17 -20.53 39.48
N LEU A 12 -14.25 -19.96 38.29
CA LEU A 12 -13.23 -20.17 37.26
C LEU A 12 -11.94 -19.47 37.67
N GLN A 13 -10.82 -20.18 37.55
CA GLN A 13 -9.50 -19.58 37.68
C GLN A 13 -9.26 -18.59 36.53
N ALA A 14 -8.44 -17.57 36.79
CA ALA A 14 -7.99 -16.69 35.73
C ALA A 14 -7.28 -17.52 34.65
N PRO A 15 -7.58 -17.31 33.35
CA PRO A 15 -6.94 -18.08 32.29
C PRO A 15 -5.48 -17.65 32.12
N ASP A 16 -4.65 -18.53 31.56
CA ASP A 16 -3.22 -18.30 31.30
C ASP A 16 -2.93 -17.07 30.42
N LEU A 17 -3.96 -16.57 29.71
CA LEU A 17 -3.92 -15.32 28.95
C LEU A 17 -3.75 -14.08 29.85
N ILE A 18 -4.17 -14.13 31.12
CA ILE A 18 -4.06 -13.02 32.07
C ILE A 18 -2.73 -13.14 32.82
N GLU A 19 -1.83 -12.22 32.56
CA GLU A 19 -0.50 -12.23 33.16
C GLU A 19 -0.54 -11.73 34.60
N ALA A 20 0.16 -12.40 35.52
CA ALA A 20 0.43 -11.86 36.85
C ALA A 20 1.57 -10.83 36.74
N LEU A 21 1.22 -9.55 36.82
CA LEU A 21 2.18 -8.46 36.63
C LEU A 21 2.62 -7.88 37.97
N ASP A 22 3.93 -7.68 38.12
CA ASP A 22 4.55 -7.10 39.29
C ASP A 22 5.61 -6.08 38.87
N PHE A 23 5.57 -4.89 39.49
CA PHE A 23 6.46 -3.79 39.14
C PHE A 23 7.92 -4.15 39.41
N GLU A 24 8.22 -4.73 40.57
CA GLU A 24 9.60 -5.03 40.99
C GLU A 24 10.25 -6.06 40.06
N THR A 25 9.47 -7.04 39.62
CA THR A 25 9.90 -8.05 38.65
C THR A 25 10.26 -7.42 37.30
N ILE A 26 9.39 -6.56 36.76
CA ILE A 26 9.62 -5.88 35.47
C ILE A 26 10.82 -4.92 35.58
N PHE A 27 10.92 -4.19 36.69
CA PHE A 27 12.03 -3.28 36.94
C PHE A 27 13.36 -4.03 37.03
N ALA A 28 13.42 -5.16 37.74
CA ALA A 28 14.61 -6.00 37.84
C ALA A 28 15.07 -6.53 36.47
N GLN A 29 14.13 -6.95 35.62
CA GLN A 29 14.43 -7.40 34.25
C GLN A 29 14.97 -6.26 33.38
N THR A 30 14.32 -5.10 33.43
CA THR A 30 14.74 -3.90 32.69
C THR A 30 16.14 -3.46 33.12
N LEU A 31 16.41 -3.45 34.43
CA LEU A 31 17.70 -3.11 35.00
C LEU A 31 18.80 -4.12 34.57
N ALA A 32 18.49 -5.41 34.57
CA ALA A 32 19.42 -6.43 34.09
C ALA A 32 19.76 -6.26 32.60
N GLN A 33 18.76 -5.94 31.77
CA GLN A 33 18.96 -5.68 30.35
C GLN A 33 19.78 -4.40 30.12
N PHE A 34 19.51 -3.33 30.86
CA PHE A 34 20.29 -2.10 30.80
C PHE A 34 21.77 -2.36 31.10
N ARG A 35 22.07 -3.11 32.18
CA ARG A 35 23.45 -3.49 32.55
C ARG A 35 24.15 -4.34 31.50
N LYS A 36 23.41 -5.14 30.73
CA LYS A 36 23.96 -5.94 29.63
C LYS A 36 24.31 -5.08 28.41
N LEU A 37 23.48 -4.08 28.11
CA LEU A 37 23.66 -3.20 26.96
C LEU A 37 24.70 -2.10 27.22
N MET A 38 24.83 -1.66 28.47
CA MET A 38 25.74 -0.60 28.91
C MET A 38 26.63 -1.10 30.05
N PRO A 39 27.53 -2.07 29.82
CA PRO A 39 28.36 -2.68 30.86
C PRO A 39 29.29 -1.68 31.57
N GLU A 40 29.65 -0.57 30.91
CA GLU A 40 30.40 0.54 31.46
C GLU A 40 29.63 1.32 32.54
N PHE A 41 28.29 1.19 32.58
CA PHE A 41 27.41 1.87 33.53
C PHE A 41 27.00 0.93 34.67
N SER A 42 27.99 0.43 35.42
CA SER A 42 27.81 -0.66 36.40
C SER A 42 27.43 -0.19 37.83
N ALA A 43 27.74 1.05 38.21
CA ALA A 43 27.51 1.61 39.54
C ALA A 43 26.18 2.37 39.67
N LEU A 44 25.09 1.84 39.11
CA LEU A 44 23.78 2.48 39.15
C LEU A 44 23.17 2.45 40.56
N THR A 45 22.87 3.63 41.10
CA THR A 45 22.23 3.89 42.39
C THR A 45 20.87 4.55 42.21
N GLU A 46 20.03 4.58 43.27
CA GLU A 46 18.71 5.23 43.20
C GLU A 46 18.76 6.75 42.96
N ALA A 47 19.91 7.37 43.21
CA ALA A 47 20.13 8.80 42.99
C ALA A 47 20.43 9.14 41.52
N ASP A 48 20.76 8.14 40.70
CA ASP A 48 21.08 8.36 39.29
C ASP A 48 19.82 8.67 38.46
N PRO A 49 19.84 9.69 37.60
CA PRO A 49 18.69 10.01 36.74
C PRO A 49 18.22 8.83 35.88
N VAL A 50 19.17 7.99 35.44
CA VAL A 50 18.88 6.78 34.66
C VAL A 50 18.07 5.77 35.47
N TYR A 51 18.32 5.63 36.78
CA TYR A 51 17.55 4.73 37.64
C TYR A 51 16.06 5.14 37.69
N LYS A 52 15.79 6.46 37.77
CA LYS A 52 14.43 7.00 37.72
C LYS A 52 13.76 6.78 36.37
N LEU A 53 14.51 6.87 35.27
CA LEU A 53 14.00 6.55 33.93
C LEU A 53 13.64 5.07 33.80
N LEU A 54 14.45 4.17 34.36
CA LEU A 54 14.14 2.73 34.37
C LEU A 54 12.90 2.42 35.22
N GLN A 55 12.71 3.09 36.36
CA GLN A 55 11.48 2.98 37.17
C GLN A 55 10.26 3.47 36.38
N LEU A 56 10.37 4.62 35.70
CA LEU A 56 9.30 5.14 34.84
C LEU A 56 8.98 4.17 33.69
N PHE A 57 10.00 3.56 33.09
CA PHE A 57 9.82 2.56 32.05
C PHE A 57 9.05 1.34 32.56
N ALA A 58 9.48 0.75 33.67
CA ALA A 58 8.81 -0.40 34.29
C ALA A 58 7.36 -0.08 34.70
N ALA A 59 7.09 1.12 35.21
CA ALA A 59 5.74 1.56 35.54
C ALA A 59 4.85 1.70 34.29
N ARG A 60 5.40 2.23 33.20
CA ARG A 60 4.67 2.33 31.92
C ARG A 60 4.41 0.97 31.31
N GLU A 61 5.39 0.08 31.33
CA GLU A 61 5.24 -1.29 30.84
C GLU A 61 4.15 -2.03 31.62
N LEU A 62 4.17 -1.95 32.96
CA LEU A 62 3.14 -2.51 33.83
C LEU A 62 1.74 -2.03 33.42
N LEU A 63 1.55 -0.72 33.23
CA LEU A 63 0.25 -0.16 32.85
C LEU A 63 -0.20 -0.59 31.45
N ILE A 64 0.73 -0.73 30.50
CA ILE A 64 0.43 -1.18 29.14
C ILE A 64 0.00 -2.64 29.15
N ARG A 65 0.74 -3.51 29.86
CA ARG A 65 0.40 -4.94 29.98
C ARG A 65 -0.86 -5.15 30.80
N GLN A 66 -1.09 -4.36 31.86
CA GLN A 66 -2.35 -4.38 32.61
C GLN A 66 -3.53 -3.97 31.74
N ARG A 67 -3.36 -2.96 30.86
CA ARG A 67 -4.40 -2.59 29.90
C ARG A 67 -4.71 -3.72 28.91
N ALA A 68 -3.73 -4.54 28.56
CA ALA A 68 -3.95 -5.75 27.76
C ALA A 68 -4.75 -6.80 28.55
N ASN A 69 -4.38 -7.08 29.81
CA ASN A 69 -5.14 -7.93 30.72
C ASN A 69 -6.61 -7.47 30.83
N ASP A 70 -6.86 -6.18 31.05
CA ASP A 70 -8.21 -5.62 31.19
C ASP A 70 -9.05 -5.80 29.92
N LYS A 71 -8.42 -5.66 28.74
CA LYS A 71 -9.09 -5.88 27.45
C LYS A 71 -9.38 -7.37 27.21
N ALA A 72 -8.43 -8.25 27.55
CA ALA A 72 -8.59 -9.68 27.44
C ALA A 72 -9.72 -10.19 28.35
N GLN A 73 -9.80 -9.69 29.58
CA GLN A 73 -10.91 -10.01 30.49
C GLN A 73 -12.26 -9.65 29.85
N LYS A 74 -12.38 -8.50 29.19
CA LYS A 74 -13.65 -8.06 28.56
C LYS A 74 -14.16 -8.97 27.45
N THR A 75 -13.38 -9.92 26.93
CA THR A 75 -13.84 -10.93 25.96
C THR A 75 -14.32 -12.24 26.60
N MET A 76 -14.27 -12.34 27.94
CA MET A 76 -14.65 -13.55 28.67
C MET A 76 -16.05 -13.39 29.27
N LEU A 77 -16.92 -14.39 29.04
CA LEU A 77 -18.32 -14.35 29.50
C LEU A 77 -18.47 -14.05 31.00
N ALA A 78 -17.52 -14.53 31.82
CA ALA A 78 -17.52 -14.36 33.28
C ALA A 78 -17.48 -12.89 33.74
N VAL A 79 -16.84 -12.01 32.96
CA VAL A 79 -16.50 -10.63 33.38
C VAL A 79 -16.92 -9.57 32.36
N ALA A 80 -17.21 -9.95 31.11
CA ALA A 80 -17.67 -9.06 30.07
C ALA A 80 -18.97 -8.32 30.46
N ASN A 81 -19.06 -7.05 30.07
CA ASN A 81 -20.19 -6.16 30.33
C ASN A 81 -20.53 -5.30 29.10
N GLY A 82 -21.71 -4.70 29.10
CA GLY A 82 -22.19 -3.83 28.02
C GLY A 82 -22.12 -4.48 26.64
N THR A 83 -21.58 -3.76 25.66
CA THR A 83 -21.49 -4.21 24.25
C THR A 83 -20.58 -5.42 24.05
N ASN A 84 -19.57 -5.62 24.89
CA ASN A 84 -18.73 -6.81 24.79
C ASN A 84 -19.52 -8.08 25.13
N LEU A 85 -20.42 -8.00 26.12
CA LEU A 85 -21.33 -9.10 26.45
C LEU A 85 -22.32 -9.35 25.31
N ASP A 86 -22.75 -8.31 24.59
CA ASP A 86 -23.63 -8.40 23.42
C ASP A 86 -22.97 -9.19 22.28
N HIS A 87 -21.70 -8.91 22.00
CA HIS A 87 -20.93 -9.66 21.03
C HIS A 87 -20.71 -11.13 21.43
N LEU A 88 -20.63 -11.44 22.73
CA LEU A 88 -20.53 -12.82 23.22
C LEU A 88 -21.86 -13.58 23.15
N GLY A 89 -23.00 -12.88 23.18
CA GLY A 89 -24.32 -13.49 23.02
C GLY A 89 -24.69 -13.79 21.57
N ALA A 90 -24.20 -12.98 20.63
CA ALA A 90 -24.55 -13.08 19.20
C ALA A 90 -24.29 -14.47 18.57
N PRO A 91 -23.17 -15.18 18.82
CA PRO A 91 -22.93 -16.52 18.28
C PRO A 91 -23.97 -17.56 18.72
N PHE A 92 -24.63 -17.33 19.85
CA PHE A 92 -25.67 -18.21 20.39
C PHE A 92 -27.09 -17.76 20.01
N GLY A 93 -27.23 -16.73 19.17
CA GLY A 93 -28.53 -16.14 18.83
C GLY A 93 -29.22 -15.41 20.00
N ALA A 94 -28.48 -15.09 21.06
CA ALA A 94 -29.00 -14.34 22.20
C ALA A 94 -28.76 -12.84 22.02
N ALA A 95 -29.82 -12.04 22.12
CA ALA A 95 -29.76 -10.57 22.08
C ALA A 95 -30.52 -9.98 23.27
N ARG A 96 -30.08 -8.82 23.76
CA ARG A 96 -30.69 -8.17 24.92
C ARG A 96 -32.18 -7.94 24.74
N LEU A 97 -32.95 -8.30 25.76
CA LEU A 97 -34.36 -7.99 25.85
C LEU A 97 -34.55 -6.52 26.26
N MET A 98 -35.37 -5.81 25.49
CA MET A 98 -35.72 -4.41 25.76
C MET A 98 -36.79 -4.34 26.84
N LEU A 99 -36.52 -3.61 27.92
CA LEU A 99 -37.46 -3.37 29.02
C LEU A 99 -38.36 -2.17 28.72
N ASN A 100 -37.79 -1.10 28.17
CA ASN A 100 -38.51 0.11 27.80
C ASN A 100 -37.91 0.67 26.51
N PRO A 101 -38.71 0.95 25.45
CA PRO A 101 -38.20 1.55 24.21
C PRO A 101 -37.70 3.00 24.37
N GLY A 102 -37.89 3.60 25.55
CA GLY A 102 -37.54 5.00 25.79
C GLY A 102 -38.54 5.96 25.14
N GLN A 103 -38.27 7.26 25.27
CA GLN A 103 -39.04 8.33 24.64
C GLN A 103 -38.05 9.28 23.96
N PRO A 104 -37.80 9.10 22.65
CA PRO A 104 -36.84 9.92 21.91
C PRO A 104 -37.16 11.42 21.98
N GLU A 105 -38.45 11.77 22.06
CA GLU A 105 -38.93 13.16 22.12
C GLU A 105 -38.62 13.85 23.45
N SER A 106 -38.43 13.11 24.53
CA SER A 106 -38.04 13.64 25.85
C SER A 106 -36.58 13.37 26.21
N GLY A 107 -35.80 12.80 25.28
CA GLY A 107 -34.39 12.44 25.49
C GLY A 107 -34.17 11.20 26.35
N ALA A 108 -35.23 10.45 26.70
CA ALA A 108 -35.14 9.23 27.49
C ALA A 108 -34.69 8.06 26.60
N SER A 109 -33.49 7.53 26.87
CA SER A 109 -32.93 6.38 26.14
C SER A 109 -33.67 5.07 26.47
N PRO A 110 -33.72 4.10 25.54
CA PRO A 110 -34.26 2.78 25.82
C PRO A 110 -33.48 2.09 26.95
N THR A 111 -34.18 1.32 27.77
CA THR A 111 -33.58 0.47 28.81
C THR A 111 -33.71 -1.00 28.43
N PHE A 112 -32.70 -1.78 28.78
CA PHE A 112 -32.56 -3.20 28.45
C PHE A 112 -32.35 -4.03 29.70
N GLU A 113 -32.50 -5.35 29.58
CA GLU A 113 -32.15 -6.31 30.63
C GLU A 113 -30.70 -6.13 31.12
N SER A 114 -30.46 -6.49 32.38
CA SER A 114 -29.16 -6.32 33.02
C SER A 114 -28.10 -7.23 32.43
N ASP A 115 -26.82 -6.88 32.60
CA ASP A 115 -25.69 -7.76 32.22
C ASP A 115 -25.72 -9.10 32.94
N VAL A 116 -26.28 -9.16 34.15
CA VAL A 116 -26.41 -10.40 34.92
C VAL A 116 -27.42 -11.33 34.28
N ASP A 117 -28.61 -10.81 33.96
CA ASP A 117 -29.70 -11.59 33.38
C ASP A 117 -29.35 -12.04 31.96
N PHE A 118 -28.74 -11.15 31.18
CA PHE A 118 -28.32 -11.47 29.83
C PHE A 118 -27.18 -12.50 29.81
N ARG A 119 -26.19 -12.39 30.71
CA ARG A 119 -25.12 -13.40 30.86
C ARG A 119 -25.68 -14.77 31.22
N ARG A 120 -26.67 -14.82 32.12
CA ARG A 120 -27.37 -16.08 32.47
C ARG A 120 -28.05 -16.69 31.25
N ARG A 121 -28.73 -15.88 30.44
CA ARG A 121 -29.35 -16.32 29.17
C ARG A 121 -28.32 -16.84 28.17
N ILE A 122 -27.15 -16.19 28.05
CA ILE A 122 -26.06 -16.67 27.19
C ILE A 122 -25.55 -18.05 27.65
N GLN A 123 -25.33 -18.26 28.96
CA GLN A 123 -24.90 -19.56 29.50
C GLN A 123 -25.91 -20.69 29.24
N LEU A 124 -27.20 -20.37 29.23
CA LEU A 124 -28.29 -21.32 29.00
C LEU A 124 -28.59 -21.56 27.51
N ALA A 125 -28.17 -20.66 26.61
CA ALA A 125 -28.52 -20.71 25.20
C ALA A 125 -28.13 -22.04 24.50
N PRO A 126 -26.98 -22.66 24.77
CA PRO A 126 -26.64 -23.96 24.17
C PRO A 126 -27.64 -25.07 24.48
N GLU A 127 -28.29 -25.04 25.65
CA GLU A 127 -29.32 -26.02 26.02
C GLU A 127 -30.54 -25.93 25.08
N GLY A 128 -30.85 -24.72 24.60
CA GLY A 128 -31.94 -24.45 23.64
C GLY A 128 -31.72 -25.04 22.25
N PHE A 129 -30.50 -25.47 21.89
CA PHE A 129 -30.24 -26.14 20.61
C PHE A 129 -30.63 -27.62 20.62
N SER A 130 -30.85 -28.20 21.80
CA SER A 130 -31.16 -29.62 21.93
C SER A 130 -32.63 -29.93 21.60
N VAL A 131 -32.84 -30.79 20.60
CA VAL A 131 -34.18 -31.30 20.23
C VAL A 131 -34.79 -32.27 21.25
N ALA A 132 -33.99 -32.76 22.21
CA ALA A 132 -34.45 -33.65 23.28
C ALA A 132 -35.07 -32.91 24.46
N GLY A 133 -35.04 -31.57 24.43
CA GLY A 133 -35.58 -30.70 25.47
C GLY A 133 -34.98 -30.98 26.85
N PRO A 134 -33.72 -30.68 27.14
CA PRO A 134 -33.19 -30.72 28.50
C PRO A 134 -33.88 -29.67 29.39
N GLU A 135 -33.79 -29.81 30.71
CA GLU A 135 -34.35 -28.85 31.67
C GLU A 135 -33.90 -27.41 31.37
N GLY A 136 -32.62 -27.23 31.07
CA GLY A 136 -32.01 -25.94 30.71
C GLY A 136 -32.63 -25.30 29.46
N ALA A 137 -33.11 -26.08 28.48
CA ALA A 137 -33.77 -25.57 27.29
C ALA A 137 -35.09 -24.88 27.62
N TYR A 138 -35.89 -25.47 28.52
CA TYR A 138 -37.15 -24.89 28.96
C TYR A 138 -36.93 -23.60 29.75
N ILE A 139 -35.90 -23.59 30.61
CA ILE A 139 -35.51 -22.39 31.37
C ILE A 139 -35.04 -21.29 30.40
N TYR A 140 -34.18 -21.61 29.43
CA TYR A 140 -33.71 -20.67 28.42
C TYR A 140 -34.86 -20.04 27.63
N HIS A 141 -35.76 -20.86 27.07
CA HIS A 141 -36.87 -20.37 26.27
C HIS A 141 -37.87 -19.56 27.10
N ALA A 142 -38.10 -19.94 28.37
CA ALA A 142 -38.97 -19.18 29.28
C ALA A 142 -38.37 -17.81 29.60
N LEU A 143 -37.08 -17.74 29.96
CA LEU A 143 -36.38 -16.47 30.22
C LEU A 143 -36.25 -15.60 28.96
N SER A 144 -36.24 -16.22 27.78
CA SER A 144 -36.10 -15.52 26.50
C SER A 144 -37.42 -15.06 25.89
N ALA A 145 -38.57 -15.44 26.47
CA ALA A 145 -39.87 -15.14 25.91
C ALA A 145 -40.27 -13.66 26.04
N ALA A 146 -39.87 -12.99 27.13
CA ALA A 146 -40.15 -11.58 27.38
C ALA A 146 -39.20 -11.00 28.44
N ALA A 147 -38.94 -9.69 28.34
CA ALA A 147 -38.00 -8.97 29.21
C ALA A 147 -38.47 -8.89 30.68
N ASP A 148 -39.77 -9.08 30.95
CA ASP A 148 -40.38 -9.03 32.28
C ASP A 148 -40.42 -10.39 32.99
N VAL A 149 -39.77 -11.41 32.43
CA VAL A 149 -39.60 -12.72 33.07
C VAL A 149 -38.40 -12.68 34.01
N MET A 150 -38.67 -12.51 35.31
CA MET A 150 -37.63 -12.42 36.34
C MET A 150 -36.90 -13.75 36.60
N ASP A 151 -37.61 -14.87 36.59
CA ASP A 151 -37.02 -16.19 36.79
C ASP A 151 -37.87 -17.31 36.17
N ALA A 152 -37.24 -18.46 35.93
CA ALA A 152 -37.89 -19.66 35.42
C ALA A 152 -37.27 -20.92 36.03
N SER A 153 -38.12 -21.89 36.38
CA SER A 153 -37.73 -23.23 36.79
C SER A 153 -38.48 -24.27 35.96
N ALA A 154 -37.87 -25.43 35.77
CA ALA A 154 -38.49 -26.57 35.11
C ALA A 154 -38.37 -27.79 36.01
N THR A 155 -39.47 -28.53 36.21
CA THR A 155 -39.48 -29.74 37.04
C THR A 155 -39.91 -30.94 36.23
N ILE A 156 -39.21 -32.05 36.41
CA ILE A 156 -39.57 -33.36 35.85
C ILE A 156 -40.28 -34.14 36.96
N GLN A 157 -41.57 -34.44 36.80
CA GLN A 157 -42.27 -35.35 37.71
C GLN A 157 -42.12 -36.79 37.21
N PRO A 158 -41.56 -37.71 38.02
CA PRO A 158 -41.56 -39.13 37.68
C PRO A 158 -43.00 -39.64 37.64
N GLY A 159 -43.47 -40.11 36.49
CA GLY A 159 -44.78 -40.75 36.38
C GLY A 159 -44.82 -42.03 37.21
N ARG A 160 -45.82 -42.17 38.10
CA ARG A 160 -46.17 -43.48 38.68
C ARG A 160 -46.53 -44.43 37.53
N ARG A 161 -45.92 -45.62 37.51
CA ARG A 161 -46.19 -46.68 36.51
C ARG A 161 -47.69 -47.00 36.46
N GLY A 162 -48.26 -46.86 35.27
CA GLY A 162 -49.62 -47.28 34.95
C GLY A 162 -50.09 -46.61 33.67
N THR A 163 -49.82 -47.27 32.53
CA THR A 163 -50.38 -47.03 31.18
C THR A 163 -50.25 -45.61 30.59
N GLU A 164 -49.46 -45.51 29.51
CA GLU A 164 -49.30 -44.35 28.61
C GLU A 164 -48.98 -43.00 29.26
N SER A 165 -47.72 -42.78 29.67
CA SER A 165 -47.26 -41.47 30.12
C SER A 165 -46.46 -40.74 29.04
N LYS A 166 -47.09 -39.77 28.36
CA LYS A 166 -46.37 -38.62 27.77
C LYS A 166 -45.73 -37.84 28.92
N GLU A 167 -44.41 -37.65 28.89
CA GLU A 167 -43.72 -36.74 29.81
C GLU A 167 -44.36 -35.34 29.72
N ARG A 168 -45.03 -34.90 30.80
CA ARG A 168 -45.54 -33.53 30.91
C ARG A 168 -44.58 -32.72 31.78
N ARG A 169 -43.96 -31.70 31.19
CA ARG A 169 -43.15 -30.70 31.91
C ARG A 169 -44.04 -29.51 32.27
N LYS A 170 -44.01 -29.11 33.55
CA LYS A 170 -44.68 -27.91 34.06
C LYS A 170 -43.67 -26.79 34.22
N ILE A 171 -44.01 -25.59 33.73
CA ILE A 171 -43.33 -24.33 34.00
C ILE A 171 -44.14 -23.62 35.10
N GLY A 172 -43.51 -23.24 36.21
CA GLY A 172 -44.13 -22.49 37.31
C GLY A 172 -43.29 -21.27 37.70
N ARG A 173 -43.96 -20.13 37.92
CA ARG A 173 -43.39 -18.91 38.54
C ARG A 173 -43.55 -19.03 40.06
N VAL A 174 -42.53 -18.64 40.83
CA VAL A 174 -42.61 -18.51 42.29
C VAL A 174 -43.10 -17.10 42.61
N ASP A 175 -44.26 -17.00 43.26
CA ASP A 175 -44.77 -15.80 43.94
C ASP A 175 -44.68 -16.08 45.44
N ASP A 176 -44.00 -15.22 46.21
CA ASP A 176 -44.18 -15.13 47.66
C ASP A 176 -44.63 -13.70 48.02
N GLY A 177 -45.87 -13.61 48.54
CA GLY A 177 -46.26 -12.66 49.59
C GLY A 177 -46.45 -11.16 49.27
N ALA A 178 -47.69 -10.81 48.88
CA ALA A 178 -48.44 -9.58 49.24
C ALA A 178 -47.83 -8.17 48.94
N PHE A 179 -48.43 -7.43 48.00
CA PHE A 179 -49.20 -6.19 48.24
C PHE A 179 -49.78 -5.65 46.91
N SER A 180 -50.79 -4.79 47.03
CA SER A 180 -51.90 -4.55 46.10
C SER A 180 -51.66 -3.65 44.87
N ALA A 181 -52.60 -3.78 43.91
CA ALA A 181 -52.99 -2.88 42.81
C ALA A 181 -52.49 -3.18 41.36
N MET A 182 -53.40 -3.82 40.61
CA MET A 182 -53.57 -3.95 39.14
C MET A 182 -52.86 -2.89 38.27
N ARG A 183 -52.21 -3.23 37.15
CA ARG A 183 -52.75 -3.99 36.00
C ARG A 183 -51.73 -4.96 35.38
N ARG A 184 -51.99 -6.26 35.46
CA ARG A 184 -51.33 -7.33 34.68
C ARG A 184 -52.25 -7.72 33.50
N ARG A 185 -51.75 -7.71 32.27
CA ARG A 185 -52.39 -8.40 31.12
C ARG A 185 -51.73 -9.77 30.96
N SER A 186 -52.53 -10.82 31.12
CA SER A 186 -52.17 -12.21 30.91
C SER A 186 -52.24 -12.58 29.43
N TRP A 187 -51.27 -13.34 28.93
CA TRP A 187 -51.41 -14.12 27.69
C TRP A 187 -50.99 -15.57 27.95
N THR A 188 -51.85 -16.51 27.58
CA THR A 188 -51.63 -17.96 27.67
C THR A 188 -51.43 -18.47 26.24
N LEU A 189 -50.26 -19.03 25.89
CA LEU A 189 -50.05 -19.67 24.59
C LEU A 189 -50.18 -21.20 24.74
N LYS A 190 -51.25 -21.76 24.16
CA LYS A 190 -51.41 -23.20 23.92
C LYS A 190 -50.87 -23.50 22.51
N LEU A 191 -49.81 -24.30 22.38
CA LEU A 191 -49.45 -24.91 21.09
C LEU A 191 -50.11 -26.29 20.95
N CYS A 192 -50.94 -26.46 19.93
CA CYS A 192 -51.36 -27.75 19.38
C CYS A 192 -50.65 -27.92 18.03
N MET A 193 -49.92 -29.02 17.84
CA MET A 193 -49.50 -29.47 16.51
C MET A 193 -50.61 -30.31 15.88
N ALA A 194 -51.12 -29.86 14.73
CA ALA A 194 -51.70 -30.71 13.68
C ALA A 194 -51.70 -29.90 12.37
N GLY A 195 -51.17 -30.50 11.30
CA GLY A 195 -50.80 -29.81 10.06
C GLY A 195 -51.96 -29.48 9.11
N LEU A 196 -51.63 -28.78 8.02
CA LEU A 196 -52.08 -29.04 6.64
C LEU A 196 -51.52 -27.96 5.69
N LEU A 197 -50.66 -28.40 4.76
CA LEU A 197 -50.68 -28.15 3.31
C LEU A 197 -50.57 -26.73 2.69
N ARG A 198 -49.58 -26.67 1.77
CA ARG A 198 -49.45 -25.91 0.51
C ARG A 198 -48.91 -24.48 0.51
N ALA A 199 -47.63 -24.41 0.11
CA ALA A 199 -47.03 -23.57 -0.95
C ALA A 199 -47.72 -22.27 -1.40
N ALA A 200 -47.00 -21.15 -1.28
CA ALA A 200 -46.93 -20.09 -2.30
C ALA A 200 -45.75 -19.13 -2.06
N ALA A 201 -44.85 -19.08 -3.06
CA ALA A 201 -44.08 -17.97 -3.62
C ALA A 201 -43.40 -16.88 -2.72
N MET A 202 -42.11 -16.70 -2.99
CA MET A 202 -41.30 -15.51 -2.67
C MET A 202 -41.64 -14.31 -3.57
N GLN A 203 -41.68 -13.12 -2.93
CA GLN A 203 -41.40 -11.75 -3.43
C GLN A 203 -42.37 -11.08 -4.44
N PRO A 204 -42.34 -9.74 -4.61
CA PRO A 204 -42.15 -8.63 -3.65
C PRO A 204 -43.21 -7.51 -3.85
N LEU A 205 -43.40 -6.59 -2.89
CA LEU A 205 -44.08 -5.32 -3.18
C LEU A 205 -43.46 -4.16 -2.40
N ALA A 206 -42.92 -3.22 -3.18
CA ALA A 206 -42.60 -1.87 -2.79
C ALA A 206 -43.88 -1.06 -2.54
N GLN A 207 -43.84 -0.09 -1.63
CA GLN A 207 -44.57 1.16 -1.84
C GLN A 207 -43.94 2.33 -1.08
N THR A 208 -43.80 3.40 -1.85
CA THR A 208 -43.37 4.77 -1.61
C THR A 208 -44.38 5.59 -0.81
N SER A 209 -43.94 6.61 -0.07
CA SER A 209 -44.59 7.93 -0.07
C SER A 209 -43.71 9.00 0.57
N ALA A 210 -43.70 10.17 -0.07
CA ALA A 210 -42.87 11.34 0.15
C ALA A 210 -43.57 12.45 0.97
N LEU A 211 -42.77 13.51 1.23
CA LEU A 211 -43.12 14.92 1.52
C LEU A 211 -43.60 15.28 2.94
N ALA A 212 -42.83 16.11 3.65
CA ALA A 212 -42.99 17.58 3.60
C ALA A 212 -41.90 18.33 4.40
N ARG A 213 -41.61 19.54 3.92
CA ARG A 213 -40.65 20.54 4.42
C ARG A 213 -41.13 21.18 5.72
N ASN A 214 -40.21 21.60 6.58
CA ASN A 214 -40.16 23.00 7.05
C ASN A 214 -38.82 23.37 7.71
N THR A 215 -38.39 24.57 7.33
CA THR A 215 -37.28 25.40 7.79
C THR A 215 -37.37 25.82 9.26
N LEU A 216 -36.22 26.04 9.92
CA LEU A 216 -36.00 27.14 10.86
C LEU A 216 -34.50 27.31 11.20
N ALA A 217 -34.04 28.55 11.11
CA ALA A 217 -32.71 29.05 11.48
C ALA A 217 -32.56 29.30 12.99
N PRO A 218 -31.36 29.66 13.46
CA PRO A 218 -31.28 30.70 14.48
C PRO A 218 -30.30 31.83 14.14
N ARG A 219 -30.74 33.04 14.48
CA ARG A 219 -30.04 34.33 14.42
C ARG A 219 -29.22 34.57 15.68
N LEU A 220 -28.15 35.34 15.49
CA LEU A 220 -27.35 36.09 16.48
C LEU A 220 -28.19 36.97 17.42
N PRO A 221 -27.65 37.36 18.59
CA PRO A 221 -27.99 38.61 19.25
C PRO A 221 -26.88 39.68 19.09
N ILE A 222 -27.35 40.91 18.88
CA ILE A 222 -26.61 42.17 18.86
C ILE A 222 -26.78 42.82 20.25
N TRP A 223 -25.72 43.45 20.78
CA TRP A 223 -25.83 44.58 21.71
C TRP A 223 -25.04 45.77 21.13
N GLN A 224 -25.67 46.94 21.20
CA GLN A 224 -25.23 48.23 20.66
C GLN A 224 -24.33 49.02 21.63
N CYS A 225 -23.37 49.73 21.03
CA CYS A 225 -22.81 51.08 21.26
C CYS A 225 -22.75 51.73 22.67
N VAL A 226 -21.63 52.43 22.94
CA VAL A 226 -21.50 53.91 22.93
C VAL A 226 -20.00 54.30 22.89
N ASN A 227 -19.65 55.20 21.94
CA ASN A 227 -18.65 56.30 21.85
C ASN A 227 -17.36 56.30 22.70
N ASP A 228 -16.24 56.96 22.36
CA ASP A 228 -15.82 58.03 21.42
C ASP A 228 -14.27 57.92 21.46
N SER A 229 -13.42 58.13 20.44
CA SER A 229 -13.14 59.43 19.83
C SER A 229 -11.92 59.30 18.86
N THR A 230 -12.05 59.97 17.69
CA THR A 230 -11.02 60.67 16.87
C THR A 230 -9.81 59.88 16.31
N ILE A 231 -9.64 59.53 15.00
CA ILE A 231 -9.71 60.26 13.70
C ILE A 231 -8.56 61.29 13.52
N PRO A 232 -7.92 61.53 12.33
CA PRO A 232 -7.91 60.84 11.01
C PRO A 232 -6.56 60.70 10.24
N HIS A 233 -6.61 59.88 9.16
CA HIS A 233 -6.20 60.07 7.73
C HIS A 233 -4.88 60.79 7.32
N ARG A 234 -4.32 60.63 6.11
CA ARG A 234 -4.39 59.71 4.93
C ARG A 234 -3.20 60.11 4.03
N SER A 235 -2.90 59.20 3.08
CA SER A 235 -2.49 59.46 1.69
C SER A 235 -1.12 60.07 1.37
N ALA A 236 -0.23 59.17 0.92
CA ALA A 236 0.41 59.11 -0.40
C ALA A 236 0.74 60.39 -1.21
N LYS A 237 2.07 60.57 -1.43
CA LYS A 237 2.86 61.03 -2.62
C LYS A 237 2.53 62.44 -3.22
N PRO A 238 3.51 63.24 -3.74
CA PRO A 238 4.47 62.84 -4.81
C PRO A 238 5.84 63.61 -4.92
N MET A 239 6.65 63.18 -5.91
CA MET A 239 7.64 63.88 -6.77
C MET A 239 8.83 64.75 -6.26
N GLN A 240 10.03 64.27 -6.66
CA GLN A 240 11.16 64.91 -7.38
C GLN A 240 12.05 66.06 -6.81
N TRP A 241 13.35 65.92 -7.20
CA TRP A 241 14.50 66.86 -7.31
C TRP A 241 15.36 67.12 -6.05
N ILE A 242 16.64 66.71 -6.10
CA ILE A 242 17.84 67.58 -6.26
C ILE A 242 19.13 66.73 -6.22
N SER A 243 20.00 67.04 -7.17
CA SER A 243 21.37 66.56 -7.34
C SER A 243 22.33 67.12 -6.28
N LEU A 244 23.29 66.32 -5.78
CA LEU A 244 24.63 66.84 -5.48
C LEU A 244 25.70 65.73 -5.56
N ALA A 245 26.71 66.03 -6.36
CA ALA A 245 27.87 65.20 -6.64
C ALA A 245 28.94 65.36 -5.54
N LEU A 246 29.67 64.29 -5.23
CA LEU A 246 31.05 64.36 -4.73
C LEU A 246 31.89 63.22 -5.33
N ARG A 247 32.91 63.61 -6.09
CA ARG A 247 33.90 62.78 -6.77
C ARG A 247 35.03 62.39 -5.80
N ILE A 248 35.46 61.12 -5.80
CA ILE A 248 36.81 60.71 -5.39
C ILE A 248 37.32 59.65 -6.39
N PRO A 249 38.59 59.72 -6.87
CA PRO A 249 39.02 58.99 -8.07
C PRO A 249 39.46 57.55 -7.79
N ARG A 250 38.80 56.61 -8.48
CA ARG A 250 39.19 55.20 -8.61
C ARG A 250 40.43 55.07 -9.50
N ARG A 251 41.64 54.93 -8.93
CA ARG A 251 42.78 54.43 -9.73
C ARG A 251 43.88 53.65 -8.97
N ARG A 252 43.66 53.25 -7.72
CA ARG A 252 44.63 52.40 -6.98
C ARG A 252 44.04 51.14 -6.31
N MET A 253 42.80 50.77 -6.64
CA MET A 253 42.15 49.59 -6.04
C MET A 253 41.95 48.41 -7.02
N LEU A 254 42.40 48.53 -8.28
CA LEU A 254 42.24 47.45 -9.28
C LEU A 254 43.45 46.51 -9.40
N GLN A 255 44.64 46.87 -8.90
CA GLN A 255 45.83 46.01 -9.06
C GLN A 255 45.97 44.97 -7.93
N SER A 256 45.35 45.20 -6.76
CA SER A 256 45.37 44.24 -5.65
C SER A 256 44.27 43.17 -5.73
N ILE A 257 43.20 43.42 -6.51
CA ILE A 257 42.08 42.48 -6.68
C ILE A 257 42.39 41.43 -7.77
N VAL A 258 43.20 41.77 -8.78
CA VAL A 258 43.59 40.83 -9.84
C VAL A 258 44.64 39.82 -9.35
N ALA A 259 45.55 40.22 -8.45
CA ALA A 259 46.52 39.29 -7.86
C ALA A 259 45.88 38.31 -6.86
N ALA A 260 44.86 38.73 -6.11
CA ALA A 260 44.08 37.85 -5.24
C ALA A 260 43.18 36.87 -6.02
N ALA A 261 42.64 37.30 -7.17
CA ALA A 261 41.85 36.44 -8.06
C ALA A 261 42.71 35.37 -8.79
N LEU A 262 43.98 35.66 -9.07
CA LEU A 262 44.90 34.70 -9.71
C LEU A 262 45.49 33.67 -8.72
N ILE A 263 45.57 34.00 -7.42
CA ILE A 263 46.00 33.05 -6.39
C ILE A 263 44.81 32.23 -5.84
N ALA A 264 43.60 32.79 -5.83
CA ALA A 264 42.37 32.04 -5.50
C ALA A 264 42.00 30.97 -6.54
N ASN A 265 42.40 31.13 -7.80
CA ASN A 265 42.22 30.11 -8.84
C ASN A 265 43.30 29.01 -8.84
N ALA A 266 44.36 29.13 -8.03
CA ALA A 266 45.39 28.10 -7.87
C ALA A 266 45.23 27.27 -6.58
N LEU A 267 44.24 27.59 -5.74
CA LEU A 267 43.92 26.92 -4.49
C LEU A 267 42.47 26.39 -4.43
N ALA A 268 41.79 26.29 -5.58
CA ALA A 268 40.73 25.31 -5.73
C ALA A 268 41.39 23.94 -5.55
N ALA A 269 41.27 23.40 -4.35
CA ALA A 269 41.78 22.09 -3.99
C ALA A 269 41.50 21.14 -5.15
N SER A 270 42.56 20.53 -5.71
CA SER A 270 42.39 19.32 -6.49
C SER A 270 41.81 18.29 -5.52
N ALA A 271 40.49 18.25 -5.38
CA ALA A 271 39.83 17.04 -4.93
C ALA A 271 40.35 15.97 -5.89
N ALA A 272 41.11 15.01 -5.36
CA ALA A 272 41.72 13.98 -6.18
C ALA A 272 40.59 13.30 -6.97
N GLU A 273 40.62 13.40 -8.30
CA GLU A 273 39.58 12.83 -9.15
C GLU A 273 39.39 11.36 -8.80
N VAL A 274 38.14 10.96 -8.53
CA VAL A 274 37.79 9.59 -8.15
C VAL A 274 38.17 8.68 -9.31
N LYS A 275 39.07 7.72 -9.10
CA LYS A 275 39.50 6.78 -10.14
C LYS A 275 38.75 5.47 -10.00
N VAL A 276 38.14 5.04 -11.10
CA VAL A 276 37.43 3.76 -11.20
C VAL A 276 38.05 2.97 -12.34
N SER A 277 38.42 1.72 -12.09
CA SER A 277 38.80 0.78 -13.14
C SER A 277 37.69 -0.25 -13.34
N GLY A 278 37.66 -0.90 -14.50
CA GLY A 278 36.70 -1.96 -14.72
C GLY A 278 37.02 -2.83 -15.92
N THR A 279 36.20 -3.86 -16.11
CA THR A 279 36.28 -4.78 -17.24
C THR A 279 34.88 -5.10 -17.73
N LEU A 280 34.67 -4.95 -19.04
CA LEU A 280 33.46 -5.32 -19.76
C LEU A 280 33.73 -6.59 -20.58
N ARG A 281 32.94 -7.64 -20.37
CA ARG A 281 33.08 -8.94 -21.02
C ARG A 281 32.03 -9.13 -22.11
N VAL A 282 32.28 -8.58 -23.30
CA VAL A 282 31.40 -8.77 -24.48
C VAL A 282 31.45 -10.21 -24.98
N ASP A 283 32.54 -10.92 -24.68
CA ASP A 283 32.78 -12.33 -24.97
C ASP A 283 32.01 -13.30 -24.06
N GLN A 284 31.32 -12.82 -23.02
CA GLN A 284 30.62 -13.64 -22.03
C GLN A 284 29.15 -13.21 -21.88
N PRO A 285 28.30 -13.34 -22.92
CA PRO A 285 26.90 -12.95 -22.84
C PRO A 285 26.15 -13.75 -21.76
N GLY A 286 25.38 -13.05 -20.95
CA GLY A 286 24.49 -13.63 -19.93
C GLY A 286 23.05 -13.76 -20.42
N ALA A 287 22.11 -13.67 -19.48
CA ALA A 287 20.68 -13.80 -19.75
C ALA A 287 20.10 -12.60 -20.52
N GLN A 288 18.89 -12.81 -21.04
CA GLN A 288 18.12 -11.72 -21.63
C GLN A 288 17.62 -10.77 -20.53
N VAL A 289 17.92 -9.48 -20.68
CA VAL A 289 17.33 -8.39 -19.90
C VAL A 289 15.90 -8.19 -20.43
N SER A 290 14.93 -8.81 -19.76
CA SER A 290 13.52 -8.76 -20.16
C SER A 290 13.04 -7.31 -20.28
N ARG A 291 12.37 -6.95 -21.38
CA ARG A 291 11.74 -5.62 -21.48
C ARG A 291 10.76 -5.35 -20.36
N GLN A 292 10.18 -6.37 -19.71
CA GLN A 292 9.21 -6.19 -18.63
C GLN A 292 9.83 -5.61 -17.35
N LEU A 293 11.16 -5.51 -17.25
CA LEU A 293 11.83 -4.76 -16.18
C LEU A 293 11.52 -3.25 -16.23
N PHE A 294 11.02 -2.77 -17.36
CA PHE A 294 10.62 -1.37 -17.57
C PHE A 294 9.09 -1.16 -17.43
N GLY A 295 8.41 -2.08 -16.73
CA GLY A 295 6.97 -2.02 -16.52
C GLY A 295 6.54 -0.79 -15.73
N GLN A 296 5.29 -0.39 -15.95
CA GLN A 296 4.66 0.73 -15.24
C GLN A 296 3.56 0.22 -14.32
N PHE A 297 3.21 1.02 -13.32
CA PHE A 297 2.15 0.70 -12.38
C PHE A 297 1.18 1.89 -12.27
N ALA A 298 -0.12 1.68 -12.53
CA ALA A 298 -1.15 2.71 -12.49
C ALA A 298 -2.33 2.27 -11.62
N GLU A 299 -2.30 2.68 -10.35
CA GLU A 299 -3.41 2.45 -9.43
C GLU A 299 -4.51 3.49 -9.60
N HIS A 300 -5.75 3.13 -9.28
CA HIS A 300 -6.78 4.12 -8.97
C HIS A 300 -6.41 4.86 -7.67
N LEU A 301 -5.54 5.87 -7.80
CA LEU A 301 -4.97 6.62 -6.70
C LEU A 301 -4.79 8.09 -7.12
N GLY A 302 -5.35 9.01 -6.33
CA GLY A 302 -5.22 10.44 -6.55
C GLY A 302 -5.59 10.84 -7.98
N THR A 303 -4.66 11.50 -8.68
CA THR A 303 -4.82 11.90 -10.09
C THR A 303 -4.01 11.03 -11.06
N GLY A 304 -3.62 9.81 -10.65
CA GLY A 304 -2.87 8.88 -11.50
C GLY A 304 -3.68 8.39 -12.70
N ILE A 305 -4.95 8.02 -12.47
CA ILE A 305 -5.90 7.68 -13.53
C ILE A 305 -6.66 8.92 -14.00
N TYR A 306 -7.45 9.54 -13.13
CA TYR A 306 -8.27 10.69 -13.50
C TYR A 306 -7.42 11.97 -13.57
N GLY A 307 -7.39 12.60 -14.74
CA GLY A 307 -6.51 13.74 -15.04
C GLY A 307 -5.15 13.31 -15.57
N GLY A 308 -4.51 12.32 -14.95
CA GLY A 308 -3.21 11.79 -15.37
C GLY A 308 -3.25 10.95 -16.65
N VAL A 309 -4.30 10.16 -16.86
CA VAL A 309 -4.49 9.34 -18.07
C VAL A 309 -5.85 9.62 -18.71
N TRP A 310 -6.91 9.45 -17.92
CA TRP A 310 -8.29 9.60 -18.35
C TRP A 310 -8.80 11.01 -18.05
N VAL A 311 -9.15 11.73 -19.11
CA VAL A 311 -9.78 13.06 -19.03
C VAL A 311 -11.25 13.02 -19.45
N GLY A 312 -11.67 11.95 -20.13
CA GLY A 312 -13.02 11.81 -20.69
C GLY A 312 -13.12 12.38 -22.10
N GLU A 313 -13.98 11.77 -22.93
CA GLU A 313 -14.10 12.07 -24.37
C GLU A 313 -14.50 13.53 -24.65
N ASP A 314 -15.33 14.12 -23.77
CA ASP A 314 -15.82 15.50 -23.91
C ASP A 314 -14.86 16.54 -23.29
N SER A 315 -13.70 16.12 -22.77
CA SER A 315 -12.72 17.02 -22.18
C SER A 315 -12.14 17.98 -23.21
N PRO A 316 -11.89 19.26 -22.87
CA PRO A 316 -11.18 20.19 -23.75
C PRO A 316 -9.68 19.87 -23.88
N ILE A 317 -9.13 19.03 -23.00
CA ILE A 317 -7.74 18.55 -23.12
C ILE A 317 -7.69 17.61 -24.34
N PRO A 318 -6.78 17.82 -25.31
CA PRO A 318 -6.66 16.95 -26.48
C PRO A 318 -6.53 15.48 -26.10
N ASN A 319 -7.45 14.67 -26.59
CA ASN A 319 -7.56 13.27 -26.20
C ASN A 319 -8.06 12.39 -27.34
N THR A 320 -7.63 11.14 -27.31
CA THR A 320 -8.13 10.07 -28.16
C THR A 320 -9.04 9.18 -27.33
N ARG A 321 -10.36 9.20 -27.56
CA ARG A 321 -11.34 8.38 -26.83
C ARG A 321 -11.27 8.55 -25.30
N GLY A 322 -10.96 9.75 -24.82
CA GLY A 322 -10.86 10.08 -23.40
C GLY A 322 -9.47 9.94 -22.77
N TYR A 323 -8.48 9.37 -23.48
CA TYR A 323 -7.09 9.32 -23.05
C TYR A 323 -6.33 10.55 -23.56
N ARG A 324 -5.73 11.35 -22.68
CA ARG A 324 -5.00 12.57 -23.08
C ARG A 324 -3.80 12.24 -23.99
N ASP A 325 -3.69 12.95 -25.10
CA ASP A 325 -2.77 12.58 -26.21
C ASP A 325 -1.29 12.79 -25.87
N ASP A 326 -1.00 13.80 -25.04
CA ASP A 326 0.36 14.13 -24.58
C ASP A 326 0.99 13.00 -23.76
N VAL A 327 0.23 12.41 -22.82
CA VAL A 327 0.67 11.26 -22.02
C VAL A 327 0.79 10.01 -22.88
N VAL A 328 -0.17 9.76 -23.78
CA VAL A 328 -0.09 8.63 -24.73
C VAL A 328 1.18 8.72 -25.57
N ALA A 329 1.50 9.89 -26.11
CA ALA A 329 2.70 10.10 -26.92
C ALA A 329 4.00 9.87 -26.12
N ALA A 330 4.08 10.41 -24.89
CA ALA A 330 5.23 10.25 -24.02
C ALA A 330 5.45 8.77 -23.64
N LEU A 331 4.41 8.06 -23.21
CA LEU A 331 4.52 6.64 -22.84
C LEU A 331 4.89 5.74 -24.03
N LYS A 332 4.41 6.05 -25.25
CA LYS A 332 4.86 5.36 -26.47
C LYS A 332 6.34 5.59 -26.76
N ALA A 333 6.85 6.80 -26.53
CA ALA A 333 8.23 7.14 -26.84
C ALA A 333 9.26 6.33 -26.02
N ILE A 334 8.91 5.99 -24.77
CA ILE A 334 9.70 5.11 -23.90
C ILE A 334 9.36 3.62 -24.07
N ALA A 335 8.46 3.27 -24.99
CA ALA A 335 8.05 1.91 -25.29
C ALA A 335 7.65 1.12 -24.03
N VAL A 336 6.65 1.62 -23.29
CA VAL A 336 6.15 0.94 -22.08
C VAL A 336 5.82 -0.53 -22.39
N PRO A 337 6.41 -1.51 -21.68
CA PRO A 337 6.30 -2.93 -22.03
C PRO A 337 5.04 -3.60 -21.44
N ASN A 338 4.64 -3.21 -20.24
CA ASN A 338 3.39 -3.57 -19.59
C ASN A 338 2.94 -2.50 -18.59
N ILE A 339 1.66 -2.52 -18.23
CA ILE A 339 1.09 -1.69 -17.17
C ILE A 339 0.31 -2.58 -16.20
N ARG A 340 0.63 -2.48 -14.90
CA ARG A 340 -0.12 -3.11 -13.81
C ARG A 340 -1.30 -2.22 -13.38
N TRP A 341 -2.51 -2.76 -13.30
CA TRP A 341 -3.77 -2.05 -12.97
C TRP A 341 -4.83 -3.06 -12.46
N PRO A 342 -5.82 -2.69 -11.63
CA PRO A 342 -6.15 -1.37 -11.07
C PRO A 342 -5.37 -1.02 -9.81
N GLY A 343 -4.48 -1.92 -9.42
CA GLY A 343 -3.31 -1.61 -8.62
C GLY A 343 -3.43 -1.76 -7.13
N GLY A 344 -2.29 -2.09 -6.50
CA GLY A 344 -2.02 -1.85 -5.10
C GLY A 344 -3.15 -2.28 -4.16
N CYS A 345 -3.35 -1.50 -3.12
CA CYS A 345 -4.42 -1.74 -2.16
C CYS A 345 -5.80 -1.62 -2.79
N PHE A 346 -5.98 -0.76 -3.80
CA PHE A 346 -7.27 -0.60 -4.48
C PHE A 346 -7.74 -1.90 -5.15
N ALA A 347 -6.84 -2.71 -5.70
CA ALA A 347 -7.18 -3.93 -6.43
C ALA A 347 -7.90 -4.97 -5.55
N ASP A 348 -7.57 -5.06 -4.26
CA ASP A 348 -8.21 -5.97 -3.31
C ASP A 348 -9.51 -5.45 -2.71
N GLU A 349 -9.95 -4.25 -3.12
CA GLU A 349 -11.30 -3.73 -2.88
C GLU A 349 -12.10 -3.54 -4.19
N TYR A 350 -11.47 -3.79 -5.34
CA TYR A 350 -12.09 -3.56 -6.64
C TYR A 350 -12.99 -4.73 -7.08
N HIS A 351 -14.24 -4.42 -7.38
CA HIS A 351 -15.18 -5.35 -8.03
C HIS A 351 -15.29 -5.00 -9.50
N TRP A 352 -14.68 -5.80 -10.39
CA TRP A 352 -14.52 -5.44 -11.82
C TRP A 352 -15.84 -5.16 -12.56
N ARG A 353 -16.95 -5.70 -12.05
CA ARG A 353 -18.28 -5.48 -12.60
C ARG A 353 -18.73 -4.03 -12.51
N ASP A 354 -18.20 -3.29 -11.54
CA ASP A 354 -18.50 -1.88 -11.32
C ASP A 354 -17.89 -1.00 -12.42
N GLY A 355 -16.77 -1.43 -13.00
CA GLY A 355 -16.09 -0.76 -14.10
C GLY A 355 -16.52 -1.17 -15.52
N VAL A 356 -17.65 -1.86 -15.70
CA VAL A 356 -18.12 -2.28 -17.04
C VAL A 356 -19.59 -1.96 -17.28
N GLY A 357 -19.96 -1.81 -18.56
CA GLY A 357 -21.31 -1.41 -18.97
C GLY A 357 -21.43 0.10 -19.18
N ALA A 358 -22.67 0.54 -19.39
CA ALA A 358 -22.98 1.94 -19.67
C ALA A 358 -22.44 2.84 -18.55
N PRO A 359 -21.59 3.85 -18.85
CA PRO A 359 -20.94 4.69 -17.83
C PRO A 359 -21.90 5.28 -16.79
N ALA A 360 -23.07 5.77 -17.21
CA ALA A 360 -24.08 6.36 -16.32
C ALA A 360 -24.74 5.37 -15.34
N LYS A 361 -24.49 4.07 -15.48
CA LYS A 361 -25.00 3.01 -14.59
C LYS A 361 -23.91 2.36 -13.74
N ARG A 362 -22.65 2.78 -13.90
CA ARG A 362 -21.54 2.31 -13.07
C ARG A 362 -21.71 2.93 -11.67
N PRO A 363 -21.57 2.13 -10.60
CA PRO A 363 -21.72 2.66 -9.25
C PRO A 363 -20.53 3.57 -8.91
N ILE A 364 -20.80 4.56 -8.07
CA ILE A 364 -19.74 5.32 -7.40
C ILE A 364 -19.34 4.54 -6.15
N SER A 365 -18.07 4.17 -6.04
CA SER A 365 -17.49 3.54 -4.86
C SER A 365 -16.67 4.56 -4.05
N ILE A 366 -16.16 4.15 -2.89
CA ILE A 366 -15.24 4.96 -2.08
C ILE A 366 -13.85 4.35 -2.21
N ASN A 367 -12.86 5.18 -2.57
CA ASN A 367 -11.47 4.82 -2.47
C ASN A 367 -11.00 5.00 -1.02
N THR A 368 -11.12 3.91 -0.24
CA THR A 368 -10.97 3.94 1.22
C THR A 368 -9.53 4.25 1.65
N HIS A 369 -8.55 3.70 0.94
CA HIS A 369 -7.12 3.86 1.22
C HIS A 369 -6.62 5.24 0.83
N TRP A 370 -7.08 5.77 -0.30
CA TRP A 370 -6.46 6.94 -0.94
C TRP A 370 -7.33 8.20 -0.81
N GLY A 371 -7.52 8.62 0.44
CA GLY A 371 -8.16 9.88 0.79
C GLY A 371 -9.68 9.81 1.00
N GLY A 372 -10.30 8.62 0.91
CA GLY A 372 -11.73 8.44 1.15
C GLY A 372 -12.61 9.13 0.11
N VAL A 373 -12.09 9.32 -1.11
CA VAL A 373 -12.76 10.06 -2.19
C VAL A 373 -13.66 9.14 -3.02
N GLU A 374 -14.62 9.73 -3.72
CA GLU A 374 -15.48 9.03 -4.66
C GLU A 374 -14.68 8.49 -5.85
N GLU A 375 -14.90 7.22 -6.18
CA GLU A 375 -14.40 6.54 -7.38
C GLU A 375 -15.58 6.33 -8.34
N SER A 376 -15.57 7.04 -9.46
CA SER A 376 -16.67 7.02 -10.43
C SER A 376 -16.77 5.72 -11.26
N ASN A 377 -15.72 4.91 -11.28
CA ASN A 377 -15.53 3.75 -12.14
C ASN A 377 -15.66 4.08 -13.65
N ARG A 378 -15.48 5.35 -14.04
CA ARG A 378 -15.54 5.77 -15.44
C ARG A 378 -14.39 5.21 -16.26
N PHE A 379 -13.24 5.01 -15.63
CA PHE A 379 -12.14 4.22 -16.18
C PHE A 379 -12.21 2.81 -15.58
N GLY A 380 -12.60 1.83 -16.37
CA GLY A 380 -12.71 0.43 -15.93
C GLY A 380 -12.05 -0.52 -16.92
N THR A 381 -12.51 -1.78 -16.96
CA THR A 381 -11.84 -2.82 -17.76
C THR A 381 -11.71 -2.44 -19.24
N HIS A 382 -12.77 -1.88 -19.85
CA HIS A 382 -12.71 -1.52 -21.28
C HIS A 382 -11.72 -0.39 -21.53
N GLU A 383 -11.79 0.66 -20.70
CA GLU A 383 -10.91 1.81 -20.84
C GLU A 383 -9.44 1.44 -20.62
N PHE A 384 -9.14 0.61 -19.62
CA PHE A 384 -7.78 0.13 -19.39
C PHE A 384 -7.26 -0.75 -20.54
N MET A 385 -8.03 -1.75 -20.96
CA MET A 385 -7.57 -2.67 -22.01
C MET A 385 -7.38 -1.94 -23.36
N ASP A 386 -8.28 -1.01 -23.70
CA ASP A 386 -8.12 -0.19 -24.90
C ASP A 386 -6.96 0.81 -24.80
N PHE A 387 -6.67 1.32 -23.61
CA PHE A 387 -5.46 2.13 -23.37
C PHE A 387 -4.19 1.31 -23.60
N THR A 388 -4.16 0.05 -23.16
CA THR A 388 -3.00 -0.82 -23.43
C THR A 388 -2.80 -1.09 -24.93
N GLU A 389 -3.89 -1.34 -25.68
CA GLU A 389 -3.82 -1.48 -27.15
C GLU A 389 -3.40 -0.17 -27.82
N LEU A 390 -3.89 0.97 -27.34
CA LEU A 390 -3.51 2.29 -27.86
C LEU A 390 -2.00 2.52 -27.73
N LEU A 391 -1.41 2.16 -26.59
CA LEU A 391 0.03 2.28 -26.34
C LEU A 391 0.86 1.21 -27.04
N GLY A 392 0.26 0.09 -27.46
CA GLY A 392 1.00 -1.09 -27.92
C GLY A 392 1.72 -1.82 -26.78
N THR A 393 1.19 -1.72 -25.56
CA THR A 393 1.75 -2.34 -24.35
C THR A 393 0.94 -3.56 -23.90
N GLN A 394 1.44 -4.29 -22.90
CA GLN A 394 0.77 -5.45 -22.34
C GLN A 394 -0.03 -5.13 -21.07
N ALA A 395 -1.18 -5.77 -20.90
CA ALA A 395 -1.96 -5.69 -19.68
C ALA A 395 -1.40 -6.64 -18.60
N TYR A 396 -1.16 -6.09 -17.40
CA TYR A 396 -0.99 -6.84 -16.17
C TYR A 396 -2.16 -6.51 -15.24
N ILE A 397 -3.11 -7.45 -15.13
CA ILE A 397 -4.31 -7.26 -14.30
C ILE A 397 -4.05 -7.72 -12.87
N ALA A 398 -4.31 -6.87 -11.88
CA ALA A 398 -4.32 -7.25 -10.46
C ALA A 398 -5.75 -7.65 -10.06
N GLY A 399 -5.95 -8.93 -9.74
CA GLY A 399 -7.24 -9.48 -9.34
C GLY A 399 -7.46 -9.44 -7.84
N ASN A 400 -8.67 -9.07 -7.44
CA ASN A 400 -9.11 -9.01 -6.06
C ASN A 400 -9.17 -10.42 -5.42
N VAL A 401 -8.44 -10.59 -4.33
CA VAL A 401 -8.48 -11.77 -3.47
C VAL A 401 -8.90 -11.40 -2.05
N GLY A 402 -8.53 -10.20 -1.58
CA GLY A 402 -8.74 -9.78 -0.21
C GLY A 402 -10.20 -9.79 0.23
N ASN A 403 -11.11 -9.22 -0.57
CA ASN A 403 -12.52 -9.08 -0.20
C ASN A 403 -13.52 -9.72 -1.19
N ALA A 404 -13.04 -10.38 -2.25
CA ALA A 404 -13.87 -11.03 -3.26
C ALA A 404 -13.78 -12.56 -3.22
N ALA A 405 -14.84 -13.25 -3.65
CA ALA A 405 -14.83 -14.70 -3.81
C ALA A 405 -14.09 -15.13 -5.11
N PRO A 406 -13.58 -16.37 -5.22
CA PRO A 406 -12.78 -16.80 -6.37
C PRO A 406 -13.48 -16.72 -7.74
N ASP A 407 -14.82 -16.75 -7.76
CA ASP A 407 -15.58 -16.67 -9.00
C ASP A 407 -15.52 -15.28 -9.66
N GLU A 408 -15.27 -14.21 -8.90
CA GLU A 408 -15.09 -12.85 -9.43
C GLU A 408 -13.94 -12.78 -10.44
N ILE A 409 -12.73 -13.15 -10.02
CA ILE A 409 -11.54 -13.12 -10.89
C ILE A 409 -11.60 -14.16 -12.02
N ALA A 410 -12.28 -15.30 -11.78
CA ALA A 410 -12.50 -16.30 -12.82
C ALA A 410 -13.41 -15.76 -13.94
N GLN A 411 -14.52 -15.12 -13.56
CA GLN A 411 -15.43 -14.49 -14.50
C GLN A 411 -14.79 -13.29 -15.18
N TRP A 412 -13.91 -12.56 -14.51
CA TRP A 412 -13.19 -11.44 -15.11
C TRP A 412 -12.24 -11.90 -16.22
N ALA A 413 -11.45 -12.94 -15.94
CA ALA A 413 -10.60 -13.57 -16.94
C ALA A 413 -11.41 -14.07 -18.15
N GLU A 414 -12.54 -14.75 -17.92
CA GLU A 414 -13.44 -15.18 -19.00
C GLU A 414 -13.98 -13.99 -19.80
N TYR A 415 -14.47 -12.96 -19.11
CA TYR A 415 -15.03 -11.76 -19.75
C TYR A 415 -14.02 -11.11 -20.72
N MET A 416 -12.76 -10.95 -20.30
CA MET A 416 -11.72 -10.33 -21.11
C MET A 416 -11.22 -11.23 -22.25
N THR A 417 -11.10 -12.54 -22.01
CA THR A 417 -10.30 -13.44 -22.87
C THR A 417 -11.10 -14.44 -23.68
N ALA A 418 -12.37 -14.71 -23.34
CA ALA A 418 -13.13 -15.79 -23.97
C ALA A 418 -13.52 -15.44 -25.44
N PRO A 419 -13.11 -16.26 -26.42
CA PRO A 419 -13.50 -16.10 -27.83
C PRO A 419 -14.89 -16.68 -28.12
N THR A 420 -15.46 -17.45 -27.19
CA THR A 420 -16.70 -18.20 -27.37
C THR A 420 -17.95 -17.30 -27.32
N ARG A 421 -19.13 -17.93 -27.33
CA ARG A 421 -20.43 -17.26 -27.19
C ARG A 421 -21.01 -17.37 -25.77
N SER A 422 -20.18 -17.54 -24.75
CA SER A 422 -20.63 -17.54 -23.35
C SER A 422 -21.30 -16.21 -22.98
N SER A 423 -22.13 -16.20 -21.95
CA SER A 423 -22.84 -14.99 -21.52
C SER A 423 -21.89 -13.84 -21.14
N LEU A 424 -20.72 -14.14 -20.55
CA LEU A 424 -19.72 -13.12 -20.23
C LEU A 424 -19.03 -12.57 -21.48
N ALA A 425 -18.67 -13.44 -22.43
CA ALA A 425 -18.14 -12.99 -23.72
C ALA A 425 -19.17 -12.12 -24.45
N GLN A 426 -20.44 -12.53 -24.49
CA GLN A 426 -21.52 -11.73 -25.10
C GLN A 426 -21.72 -10.40 -24.37
N LYS A 427 -21.58 -10.35 -23.04
CA LYS A 427 -21.61 -9.10 -22.27
C LYS A 427 -20.46 -8.17 -22.67
N ARG A 428 -19.25 -8.70 -22.89
CA ARG A 428 -18.11 -7.90 -23.42
C ARG A 428 -18.45 -7.31 -24.79
N ARG A 429 -19.02 -8.11 -25.70
CA ARG A 429 -19.47 -7.66 -27.04
C ARG A 429 -20.53 -6.58 -26.95
N ALA A 430 -21.53 -6.77 -26.10
CA ALA A 430 -22.59 -5.78 -25.87
C ALA A 430 -22.05 -4.47 -25.32
N ASN A 431 -20.93 -4.51 -24.60
CA ASN A 431 -20.23 -3.33 -24.08
C ASN A 431 -19.25 -2.71 -25.09
N GLY A 432 -19.23 -3.16 -26.34
CA GLY A 432 -18.48 -2.51 -27.43
C GLY A 432 -17.20 -3.21 -27.87
N ARG A 433 -16.81 -4.33 -27.23
CA ARG A 433 -15.62 -5.11 -27.61
C ARG A 433 -15.98 -6.50 -28.12
N ASP A 434 -15.89 -6.70 -29.43
CA ASP A 434 -16.18 -8.00 -30.06
C ASP A 434 -15.11 -9.06 -29.74
N ALA A 435 -13.89 -8.85 -30.25
CA ALA A 435 -12.77 -9.77 -30.07
C ALA A 435 -12.27 -9.77 -28.60
N PRO A 436 -11.75 -10.89 -28.08
CA PRO A 436 -11.05 -10.87 -26.80
C PRO A 436 -9.84 -9.93 -26.79
N TRP A 437 -9.42 -9.52 -25.60
CA TRP A 437 -8.11 -8.93 -25.41
C TRP A 437 -7.08 -10.01 -25.02
N GLN A 438 -5.80 -9.63 -25.08
CA GLN A 438 -4.71 -10.42 -24.51
C GLN A 438 -4.50 -10.00 -23.05
N VAL A 439 -4.48 -10.97 -22.14
CA VAL A 439 -4.18 -10.74 -20.72
C VAL A 439 -2.99 -11.63 -20.35
N PRO A 440 -1.77 -11.21 -20.71
CA PRO A 440 -0.58 -12.05 -20.51
C PRO A 440 -0.21 -12.24 -19.04
N TYR A 441 -0.54 -11.28 -18.16
CA TYR A 441 -0.19 -11.33 -16.74
C TYR A 441 -1.42 -11.07 -15.87
N PHE A 442 -1.59 -11.90 -14.84
CA PHE A 442 -2.66 -11.79 -13.87
C PHE A 442 -2.12 -12.01 -12.44
N GLY A 443 -2.20 -10.97 -11.61
CA GLY A 443 -1.83 -10.99 -10.20
C GLY A 443 -2.99 -11.52 -9.39
N VAL A 444 -2.74 -12.51 -8.53
CA VAL A 444 -3.79 -13.19 -7.76
C VAL A 444 -3.71 -12.67 -6.31
N GLY A 445 -4.25 -11.47 -6.11
CA GLY A 445 -4.14 -10.70 -4.87
C GLY A 445 -2.92 -9.79 -4.84
N ASN A 446 -2.98 -8.72 -4.05
CA ASN A 446 -1.91 -7.75 -3.86
C ASN A 446 -1.68 -7.51 -2.36
N GLU A 447 -0.42 -7.41 -1.93
CA GLU A 447 -0.07 -7.09 -0.52
C GLU A 447 -0.93 -7.82 0.53
N LEU A 448 -1.13 -9.13 0.37
CA LEU A 448 -2.04 -9.88 1.24
C LEU A 448 -1.60 -9.86 2.72
N TRP A 449 -0.32 -9.62 3.00
CA TRP A 449 0.23 -9.37 4.34
C TRP A 449 -0.26 -8.07 4.98
N GLY A 450 -0.74 -7.11 4.18
CA GLY A 450 -1.16 -5.77 4.60
C GLY A 450 -2.59 -5.47 4.18
N CYS A 451 -2.77 -4.47 3.31
CA CYS A 451 -4.09 -3.99 2.91
C CYS A 451 -4.95 -5.07 2.21
N GLY A 452 -4.34 -6.07 1.56
CA GLY A 452 -5.04 -7.18 0.93
C GLY A 452 -5.66 -8.20 1.90
N GLY A 453 -5.53 -8.02 3.22
CA GLY A 453 -6.26 -8.83 4.22
C GLY A 453 -5.49 -9.21 5.49
N ASN A 454 -4.33 -8.61 5.76
CA ASN A 454 -3.49 -8.88 6.94
C ASN A 454 -3.24 -10.39 7.19
N MET A 455 -2.99 -11.12 6.10
CA MET A 455 -2.86 -12.56 6.10
C MET A 455 -1.46 -12.97 6.55
N ARG A 456 -1.39 -14.05 7.35
CA ARG A 456 -0.13 -14.80 7.47
C ARG A 456 0.19 -15.50 6.15
N VAL A 457 1.46 -15.67 5.82
CA VAL A 457 1.85 -16.30 4.55
C VAL A 457 1.29 -17.71 4.37
N GLU A 458 1.17 -18.52 5.43
CA GLU A 458 0.63 -19.88 5.29
C GLU A 458 -0.81 -19.85 4.79
N TYR A 459 -1.60 -18.89 5.28
CA TYR A 459 -2.97 -18.68 4.83
C TYR A 459 -3.02 -18.08 3.42
N ALA A 460 -2.17 -17.08 3.14
CA ALA A 460 -2.07 -16.46 1.82
C ALA A 460 -1.69 -17.50 0.74
N ALA A 461 -0.81 -18.47 1.05
CA ALA A 461 -0.45 -19.55 0.15
C ALA A 461 -1.66 -20.44 -0.18
N ASP A 462 -2.45 -20.84 0.82
CA ASP A 462 -3.68 -21.63 0.60
C ASP A 462 -4.73 -20.86 -0.21
N VAL A 463 -4.92 -19.59 0.10
CA VAL A 463 -5.80 -18.67 -0.63
C VAL A 463 -5.33 -18.56 -2.08
N TYR A 464 -4.05 -18.27 -2.32
CA TYR A 464 -3.48 -18.20 -3.67
C TYR A 464 -3.73 -19.49 -4.46
N ARG A 465 -3.39 -20.65 -3.89
CA ARG A 465 -3.57 -21.97 -4.53
C ARG A 465 -5.02 -22.19 -4.96
N ARG A 466 -5.97 -21.81 -4.10
CA ARG A 466 -7.41 -21.87 -4.38
C ARG A 466 -7.80 -20.92 -5.52
N TYR A 467 -7.47 -19.64 -5.41
CA TYR A 467 -7.94 -18.61 -6.35
C TYR A 467 -7.33 -18.79 -7.75
N GLN A 468 -6.03 -19.07 -7.84
CA GLN A 468 -5.36 -19.25 -9.13
C GLN A 468 -5.97 -20.39 -9.95
N THR A 469 -6.52 -21.43 -9.29
CA THR A 469 -7.13 -22.61 -9.95
C THR A 469 -8.27 -22.21 -10.88
N PHE A 470 -9.00 -21.16 -10.53
CA PHE A 470 -10.18 -20.72 -11.27
C PHE A 470 -9.86 -19.68 -12.36
N VAL A 471 -8.68 -19.06 -12.32
CA VAL A 471 -8.17 -18.23 -13.42
C VAL A 471 -7.67 -19.15 -14.54
N LYS A 472 -8.52 -19.37 -15.55
CA LYS A 472 -8.24 -20.27 -16.68
C LYS A 472 -7.99 -19.48 -17.95
N ALA A 473 -6.89 -19.81 -18.62
CA ALA A 473 -6.60 -19.30 -19.95
C ALA A 473 -7.42 -20.06 -21.00
N PRO A 474 -8.03 -19.37 -21.98
CA PRO A 474 -8.61 -20.03 -23.14
C PRO A 474 -7.51 -20.59 -24.05
N ALA A 475 -7.82 -21.56 -24.91
CA ALA A 475 -6.82 -22.31 -25.68
C ALA A 475 -5.93 -21.47 -26.61
N ASN A 476 -6.32 -20.23 -26.95
CA ASN A 476 -5.63 -19.35 -27.87
C ASN A 476 -4.70 -18.33 -27.20
N GLN A 477 -4.58 -18.31 -25.87
CA GLN A 477 -3.59 -17.50 -25.16
C GLN A 477 -3.15 -18.18 -23.86
N LYS A 478 -2.05 -17.71 -23.26
CA LYS A 478 -1.62 -18.12 -21.90
C LYS A 478 -1.75 -16.91 -20.97
N ILE A 479 -2.35 -17.13 -19.81
CA ILE A 479 -2.37 -16.17 -18.71
C ILE A 479 -1.30 -16.62 -17.71
N LEU A 480 -0.25 -15.81 -17.53
CA LEU A 480 0.77 -16.04 -16.51
C LEU A 480 0.27 -15.54 -15.16
N LYS A 481 0.38 -16.38 -14.14
CA LYS A 481 -0.17 -16.09 -12.81
C LYS A 481 0.92 -15.64 -11.87
N ILE A 482 0.79 -14.42 -11.35
CA ILE A 482 1.74 -13.84 -10.40
C ILE A 482 1.17 -14.00 -9.00
N ALA A 483 1.91 -14.67 -8.13
CA ALA A 483 1.56 -14.87 -6.73
C ALA A 483 1.97 -13.66 -5.88
N PRO A 484 1.21 -13.32 -4.83
CA PRO A 484 1.56 -12.23 -3.92
C PRO A 484 2.78 -12.64 -3.10
N GLY A 485 3.86 -11.88 -3.24
CA GLY A 485 5.14 -12.13 -2.57
C GLY A 485 5.45 -11.18 -1.42
N PRO A 486 6.71 -11.19 -0.95
CA PRO A 486 7.14 -10.49 0.27
C PRO A 486 7.09 -8.96 0.18
N ASN A 487 6.95 -8.35 1.35
CA ASN A 487 7.36 -6.97 1.61
C ASN A 487 8.81 -6.96 2.08
N ASN A 488 9.67 -6.15 1.45
CA ASN A 488 11.05 -5.93 1.86
C ASN A 488 11.82 -7.26 2.10
N ASP A 489 12.33 -7.46 3.32
CA ASP A 489 13.14 -8.58 3.78
C ASP A 489 12.33 -9.69 4.47
N ASP A 490 11.02 -9.79 4.22
CA ASP A 490 10.20 -10.93 4.69
C ASP A 490 10.54 -12.22 3.92
N TYR A 491 11.72 -12.77 4.23
CA TYR A 491 12.22 -14.02 3.66
C TYR A 491 11.34 -15.22 4.03
N HIS A 492 10.62 -15.16 5.15
CA HIS A 492 9.67 -16.20 5.55
C HIS A 492 8.49 -16.26 4.57
N TRP A 493 8.04 -15.10 4.08
CA TRP A 493 7.00 -15.06 3.06
C TRP A 493 7.42 -15.80 1.78
N THR A 494 8.60 -15.48 1.25
CA THR A 494 9.16 -16.13 0.06
C THR A 494 9.33 -17.64 0.26
N GLU A 495 9.84 -18.04 1.43
CA GLU A 495 10.02 -19.44 1.80
C GLU A 495 8.72 -20.24 1.72
N VAL A 496 7.66 -19.75 2.36
CA VAL A 496 6.39 -20.47 2.41
C VAL A 496 5.68 -20.46 1.06
N MET A 497 5.64 -19.32 0.35
CA MET A 497 5.00 -19.25 -0.97
C MET A 497 5.68 -20.20 -1.97
N MET A 498 7.00 -20.24 -2.00
CA MET A 498 7.73 -21.13 -2.90
C MET A 498 7.54 -22.61 -2.52
N ARG A 499 7.61 -22.94 -1.23
CA ARG A 499 7.42 -24.32 -0.75
C ARG A 499 6.02 -24.86 -1.02
N GLU A 500 4.99 -24.08 -0.72
CA GLU A 500 3.59 -24.55 -0.75
C GLU A 500 2.91 -24.36 -2.12
N ALA A 501 3.33 -23.34 -2.89
CA ALA A 501 2.63 -22.93 -4.10
C ALA A 501 3.52 -22.73 -5.33
N GLY A 502 4.85 -22.93 -5.24
CA GLY A 502 5.79 -22.63 -6.33
C GLY A 502 5.50 -23.34 -7.66
N THR A 503 4.81 -24.49 -7.64
CA THR A 503 4.42 -25.23 -8.85
C THR A 503 3.17 -24.69 -9.54
N LEU A 504 2.47 -23.74 -8.93
CA LEU A 504 1.18 -23.19 -9.39
C LEU A 504 1.27 -21.72 -9.84
N MET A 505 2.47 -21.14 -9.79
CA MET A 505 2.75 -19.75 -10.17
C MET A 505 3.74 -19.68 -11.33
N ASP A 506 3.62 -18.63 -12.16
CA ASP A 506 4.61 -18.28 -13.19
C ASP A 506 5.56 -17.18 -12.68
N GLY A 507 5.16 -16.43 -11.64
CA GLY A 507 5.99 -15.45 -10.96
C GLY A 507 5.55 -15.23 -9.51
N LEU A 508 6.46 -14.71 -8.69
CA LEU A 508 6.25 -14.28 -7.32
C LEU A 508 6.62 -12.80 -7.22
N SER A 509 5.72 -11.95 -6.71
CA SER A 509 6.01 -10.53 -6.58
C SER A 509 7.06 -10.22 -5.50
N LEU A 510 7.63 -9.02 -5.51
CA LEU A 510 8.45 -8.45 -4.43
C LEU A 510 8.20 -6.94 -4.40
N HIS A 511 7.87 -6.42 -3.22
CA HIS A 511 7.66 -4.99 -3.03
C HIS A 511 8.80 -4.41 -2.19
N TYR A 512 9.46 -3.36 -2.69
CA TYR A 512 10.47 -2.61 -1.95
C TYR A 512 10.49 -1.13 -2.34
N TYR A 513 10.07 -0.28 -1.41
CA TYR A 513 10.12 1.17 -1.56
C TYR A 513 11.41 1.74 -0.96
N THR A 514 12.04 2.68 -1.67
CA THR A 514 13.12 3.50 -1.15
C THR A 514 12.52 4.65 -0.33
N VAL A 515 12.56 4.53 1.00
CA VAL A 515 11.97 5.50 1.93
C VAL A 515 13.05 6.14 2.80
N PRO A 516 13.58 7.32 2.44
CA PRO A 516 14.59 8.01 3.25
C PRO A 516 14.01 8.41 4.60
N GLY A 517 14.77 8.14 5.66
CA GLY A 517 14.31 8.29 7.05
C GLY A 517 13.33 7.21 7.55
N GLY A 518 12.99 6.21 6.73
CA GLY A 518 12.12 5.09 7.12
C GLY A 518 10.62 5.42 7.15
N TRP A 519 9.81 4.46 7.63
CA TRP A 519 8.36 4.58 7.67
C TRP A 519 7.87 5.33 8.93
N PRO A 520 6.85 6.22 8.83
CA PRO A 520 6.18 6.65 7.61
C PRO A 520 7.02 7.66 6.80
N PRO A 521 6.79 7.80 5.47
CA PRO A 521 7.53 8.71 4.60
C PRO A 521 7.43 10.17 5.06
N ARG A 522 8.57 10.77 5.42
CA ARG A 522 8.66 12.16 5.92
C ARG A 522 9.70 13.01 5.18
N ALA A 523 10.60 12.38 4.42
CA ALA A 523 11.63 13.08 3.68
C ALA A 523 11.03 13.94 2.56
N SER A 524 11.63 15.09 2.26
CA SER A 524 11.19 15.95 1.16
C SER A 524 11.67 15.42 -0.19
N SER A 525 10.82 15.54 -1.21
CA SER A 525 11.16 15.28 -2.61
C SER A 525 11.93 16.42 -3.29
N THR A 526 12.02 17.61 -2.68
CA THR A 526 12.61 18.82 -3.32
C THR A 526 13.66 19.53 -2.47
N ASN A 527 13.60 19.43 -1.14
CA ASN A 527 14.49 20.12 -0.23
C ASN A 527 15.27 19.12 0.63
N PHE A 528 16.48 18.81 0.20
CA PHE A 528 17.35 17.84 0.85
C PHE A 528 18.81 18.23 0.67
N ASP A 529 19.64 17.82 1.63
CA ASP A 529 21.09 17.98 1.61
C ASP A 529 21.79 16.71 1.12
N GLU A 530 23.12 16.71 1.21
CA GLU A 530 23.96 15.59 0.81
C GLU A 530 23.76 14.35 1.69
N ALA A 531 23.42 14.52 2.98
CA ALA A 531 23.13 13.40 3.87
C ALA A 531 21.85 12.65 3.43
N ALA A 532 20.79 13.39 3.13
CA ALA A 532 19.56 12.81 2.60
C ALA A 532 19.72 12.28 1.16
N TRP A 533 20.63 12.84 0.37
CA TRP A 533 21.02 12.29 -0.93
C TRP A 533 21.62 10.88 -0.78
N ILE A 534 22.70 10.75 0.00
CA ILE A 534 23.39 9.46 0.15
C ILE A 534 22.53 8.43 0.91
N ASP A 535 21.70 8.83 1.88
CA ASP A 535 20.76 7.91 2.55
C ASP A 535 19.75 7.32 1.56
N THR A 536 19.23 8.14 0.64
CA THR A 536 18.31 7.67 -0.40
C THR A 536 19.00 6.65 -1.32
N LEU A 537 20.22 6.97 -1.77
CA LEU A 537 20.98 6.08 -2.65
C LEU A 537 21.43 4.79 -1.95
N SER A 538 21.80 4.87 -0.68
CA SER A 538 22.16 3.70 0.13
C SER A 538 20.97 2.76 0.31
N ARG A 539 19.80 3.32 0.62
CA ARG A 539 18.55 2.54 0.74
C ARG A 539 18.17 1.87 -0.56
N THR A 540 18.21 2.58 -1.70
CA THR A 540 17.84 1.93 -2.96
C THR A 540 18.76 0.78 -3.34
N LEU A 541 20.04 0.81 -2.94
CA LEU A 541 20.98 -0.27 -3.21
C LEU A 541 20.67 -1.55 -2.40
N VAL A 542 19.88 -1.46 -1.33
CA VAL A 542 19.38 -2.64 -0.59
C VAL A 542 18.57 -3.58 -1.48
N MET A 543 18.00 -3.07 -2.59
CA MET A 543 17.33 -3.89 -3.60
C MET A 543 18.19 -5.08 -4.07
N ASP A 544 19.50 -4.89 -4.25
CA ASP A 544 20.42 -5.95 -4.68
C ASP A 544 20.51 -7.09 -3.65
N GLU A 545 20.59 -6.73 -2.37
CA GLU A 545 20.59 -7.69 -1.26
C GLU A 545 19.26 -8.45 -1.19
N LEU A 546 18.14 -7.74 -1.31
CA LEU A 546 16.80 -8.35 -1.26
C LEU A 546 16.60 -9.35 -2.39
N ILE A 547 16.91 -8.93 -3.64
CA ILE A 547 16.81 -9.80 -4.80
C ILE A 547 17.72 -11.02 -4.63
N THR A 548 18.97 -10.81 -4.19
CA THR A 548 19.92 -11.91 -3.98
C THR A 548 19.39 -12.94 -2.98
N LYS A 549 18.91 -12.48 -1.82
CA LYS A 549 18.43 -13.37 -0.74
C LYS A 549 17.10 -14.04 -1.08
N HIS A 550 16.14 -13.31 -1.65
CA HIS A 550 14.88 -13.92 -2.11
C HIS A 550 15.13 -14.92 -3.24
N SER A 551 15.98 -14.58 -4.22
CA SER A 551 16.34 -15.49 -5.32
C SER A 551 17.01 -16.77 -4.82
N ALA A 552 17.90 -16.66 -3.81
CA ALA A 552 18.53 -17.83 -3.19
C ALA A 552 17.50 -18.75 -2.51
N ILE A 553 16.45 -18.19 -1.90
CA ILE A 553 15.34 -18.97 -1.35
C ILE A 553 14.55 -19.64 -2.47
N MET A 554 14.21 -18.90 -3.53
CA MET A 554 13.50 -19.45 -4.70
C MET A 554 14.28 -20.59 -5.36
N ASP A 555 15.62 -20.48 -5.45
CA ASP A 555 16.49 -21.49 -6.04
C ASP A 555 16.43 -22.85 -5.29
N ARG A 556 16.09 -22.86 -3.99
CA ARG A 556 15.90 -24.11 -3.22
C ARG A 556 14.71 -24.93 -3.71
N TYR A 557 13.67 -24.26 -4.22
CA TYR A 557 12.40 -24.88 -4.65
C TYR A 557 12.24 -24.92 -6.17
N ASP A 558 12.90 -24.01 -6.87
CA ASP A 558 12.86 -23.86 -8.32
C ASP A 558 14.27 -23.56 -8.88
N PRO A 559 15.20 -24.54 -8.86
CA PRO A 559 16.58 -24.35 -9.31
C PRO A 559 16.69 -24.06 -10.81
N ASN A 560 15.66 -24.42 -11.60
CA ASN A 560 15.58 -24.16 -13.03
C ASN A 560 15.02 -22.77 -13.37
N LYS A 561 14.76 -21.95 -12.35
CA LYS A 561 14.31 -20.56 -12.45
C LYS A 561 13.03 -20.36 -13.27
N LYS A 562 12.10 -21.32 -13.24
CA LYS A 562 10.81 -21.25 -13.95
C LYS A 562 9.91 -20.14 -13.43
N VAL A 563 9.88 -19.92 -12.11
CA VAL A 563 9.12 -18.85 -11.45
C VAL A 563 9.91 -17.56 -11.53
N ALA A 564 9.34 -16.51 -12.12
CA ALA A 564 10.00 -15.20 -12.16
C ALA A 564 9.96 -14.55 -10.78
N LEU A 565 11.03 -13.86 -10.37
CA LEU A 565 10.88 -12.81 -9.37
C LEU A 565 10.36 -11.56 -10.11
N VAL A 566 9.30 -10.97 -9.57
CA VAL A 566 8.57 -9.86 -10.20
C VAL A 566 8.57 -8.67 -9.23
N VAL A 567 9.44 -7.69 -9.45
CA VAL A 567 9.55 -6.52 -8.54
C VAL A 567 8.51 -5.48 -8.94
N ASP A 568 7.23 -5.76 -8.70
CA ASP A 568 6.11 -4.98 -9.24
C ASP A 568 5.62 -3.83 -8.36
N GLU A 569 6.35 -3.53 -7.27
CA GLU A 569 6.32 -2.22 -6.61
C GLU A 569 7.73 -1.82 -6.15
N TRP A 570 8.26 -0.77 -6.76
CA TRP A 570 9.52 -0.15 -6.34
C TRP A 570 9.56 1.33 -6.68
N GLY A 571 10.52 2.05 -6.09
CA GLY A 571 10.73 3.48 -6.32
C GLY A 571 10.77 4.28 -5.02
N THR A 572 10.92 5.59 -5.13
CA THR A 572 11.01 6.50 -3.99
C THR A 572 9.64 6.86 -3.44
N TRP A 573 9.53 6.85 -2.11
CA TRP A 573 8.35 7.35 -1.39
C TRP A 573 8.77 8.45 -0.42
N TYR A 574 8.28 9.66 -0.65
CA TYR A 574 8.54 10.86 0.13
C TYR A 574 7.28 11.35 0.87
N ALA A 575 7.43 12.41 1.66
CA ALA A 575 6.28 13.18 2.10
C ALA A 575 5.53 13.77 0.89
N GLY A 576 4.20 13.75 0.96
CA GLY A 576 3.36 14.44 -0.03
C GLY A 576 3.64 15.94 -0.07
N LEU A 577 3.42 16.57 -1.23
CA LEU A 577 3.58 18.02 -1.37
C LEU A 577 2.66 18.77 -0.37
N PRO A 578 3.10 19.89 0.23
CA PRO A 578 2.39 20.53 1.35
C PRO A 578 0.91 20.87 1.11
N ASP A 579 0.54 21.22 -0.12
CA ASP A 579 -0.81 21.61 -0.50
C ASP A 579 -1.63 20.46 -1.14
N ALA A 580 -1.05 19.26 -1.25
CA ALA A 580 -1.72 18.10 -1.82
C ALA A 580 -2.40 17.26 -0.73
N ASN A 581 -3.48 16.56 -1.09
CA ASN A 581 -4.05 15.55 -0.21
C ASN A 581 -3.00 14.47 0.07
N PRO A 582 -2.62 14.19 1.33
CA PRO A 582 -1.62 13.19 1.66
C PRO A 582 -1.94 11.79 1.11
N GLY A 583 -3.23 11.45 0.99
CA GLY A 583 -3.68 10.18 0.42
C GLY A 583 -3.50 10.06 -1.11
N PHE A 584 -3.14 11.15 -1.79
CA PHE A 584 -2.91 11.13 -3.25
C PHE A 584 -1.45 10.86 -3.62
N LEU A 585 -0.56 10.77 -2.61
CA LEU A 585 0.86 10.43 -2.77
C LEU A 585 1.57 11.26 -3.86
N HIS A 586 1.15 12.52 -4.01
CA HIS A 586 1.75 13.44 -4.96
C HIS A 586 3.06 13.98 -4.38
N GLN A 587 4.16 13.69 -5.07
CA GLN A 587 5.52 14.14 -4.75
C GLN A 587 6.20 14.65 -6.03
N GLN A 588 7.23 15.47 -5.87
CA GLN A 588 8.07 15.87 -7.00
C GLN A 588 9.07 14.77 -7.38
N ASN A 589 9.72 14.94 -8.54
CA ASN A 589 10.71 14.02 -9.06
C ASN A 589 11.98 14.77 -9.50
N SER A 590 13.09 14.46 -8.86
CA SER A 590 14.37 15.17 -8.94
C SER A 590 15.47 14.34 -9.58
N LEU A 591 16.65 14.93 -9.77
CA LEU A 591 17.85 14.22 -10.20
C LEU A 591 18.16 13.00 -9.29
N ARG A 592 17.86 13.08 -7.99
CA ARG A 592 18.01 11.96 -7.05
C ARG A 592 17.18 10.75 -7.48
N ASP A 593 15.95 10.99 -7.93
CA ASP A 593 15.03 9.94 -8.38
C ASP A 593 15.49 9.32 -9.70
N ALA A 594 16.11 10.11 -10.58
CA ALA A 594 16.78 9.56 -11.77
C ALA A 594 17.86 8.55 -11.39
N LEU A 595 18.71 8.88 -10.40
CA LEU A 595 19.77 7.96 -9.96
C LEU A 595 19.18 6.69 -9.35
N VAL A 596 18.14 6.81 -8.51
CA VAL A 596 17.40 5.65 -7.98
C VAL A 596 16.92 4.73 -9.10
N ALA A 597 16.34 5.28 -10.17
CA ALA A 597 15.89 4.49 -11.31
C ALA A 597 17.05 3.79 -12.03
N SER A 598 18.16 4.49 -12.29
CA SER A 598 19.33 3.91 -12.96
C SER A 598 19.94 2.75 -12.15
N LEU A 599 20.06 2.90 -10.83
CA LEU A 599 20.60 1.89 -9.93
C LEU A 599 19.74 0.63 -9.92
N ASN A 600 18.42 0.78 -9.81
CA ASN A 600 17.52 -0.38 -9.85
C ASN A 600 17.58 -1.09 -11.21
N ILE A 601 17.60 -0.36 -12.33
CA ILE A 601 17.71 -0.99 -13.65
C ILE A 601 19.04 -1.75 -13.80
N ASP A 602 20.14 -1.17 -13.33
CA ASP A 602 21.44 -1.85 -13.31
C ASP A 602 21.37 -3.15 -12.49
N ILE A 603 20.81 -3.09 -11.28
CA ILE A 603 20.61 -4.26 -10.39
C ILE A 603 19.73 -5.31 -11.07
N PHE A 604 18.56 -4.93 -11.59
CA PHE A 604 17.65 -5.86 -12.25
C PHE A 604 18.30 -6.55 -13.45
N SER A 605 19.12 -5.81 -14.22
CA SER A 605 19.85 -6.38 -15.36
C SER A 605 20.89 -7.42 -14.94
N ALA A 606 21.55 -7.23 -13.79
CA ALA A 606 22.50 -8.18 -13.24
C ALA A 606 21.82 -9.47 -12.74
N HIS A 607 20.55 -9.38 -12.33
CA HIS A 607 19.73 -10.51 -11.87
C HIS A 607 18.74 -11.03 -12.93
N ALA A 608 18.98 -10.74 -14.22
CA ALA A 608 18.03 -10.96 -15.31
C ALA A 608 17.60 -12.43 -15.54
N GLU A 609 18.37 -13.40 -15.03
CA GLU A 609 17.94 -14.82 -15.06
C GLU A 609 16.69 -15.06 -14.23
N ARG A 610 16.57 -14.41 -13.07
CA ARG A 610 15.47 -14.60 -12.10
C ARG A 610 14.48 -13.45 -12.12
N VAL A 611 14.97 -12.21 -12.11
CA VAL A 611 14.15 -11.00 -12.15
C VAL A 611 13.76 -10.73 -13.60
N ARG A 612 12.50 -10.97 -13.94
CA ARG A 612 12.03 -10.90 -15.34
C ARG A 612 10.93 -9.89 -15.57
N MET A 613 10.46 -9.21 -14.53
CA MET A 613 9.52 -8.11 -14.58
C MET A 613 9.73 -7.19 -13.38
N ALA A 614 9.55 -5.90 -13.59
CA ALA A 614 9.48 -4.92 -12.53
C ALA A 614 8.53 -3.79 -12.93
N ASN A 615 7.87 -3.17 -11.95
CA ASN A 615 6.91 -2.10 -12.17
C ASN A 615 7.15 -0.96 -11.18
N ILE A 616 7.57 0.19 -11.69
CA ILE A 616 7.85 1.36 -10.85
C ILE A 616 6.54 2.00 -10.37
N ALA A 617 6.49 2.38 -9.10
CA ALA A 617 5.37 3.00 -8.45
C ALA A 617 5.49 4.53 -8.47
N GLN A 618 4.63 5.28 -9.14
CA GLN A 618 3.62 4.84 -10.12
C GLN A 618 3.81 5.59 -11.44
N MET A 619 2.89 5.44 -12.40
CA MET A 619 3.09 5.87 -13.78
C MET A 619 2.95 7.40 -13.96
N VAL A 620 1.91 8.01 -13.39
CA VAL A 620 1.57 9.44 -13.56
C VAL A 620 1.12 10.02 -12.22
N ASN A 621 1.56 11.24 -11.87
CA ASN A 621 1.19 12.04 -10.68
C ASN A 621 1.41 11.41 -9.29
N VAL A 622 1.73 10.13 -9.20
CA VAL A 622 1.75 9.36 -7.96
C VAL A 622 3.14 8.77 -7.75
N LEU A 623 3.68 8.96 -6.54
CA LEU A 623 5.00 8.46 -6.14
C LEU A 623 6.11 8.84 -7.15
N GLN A 624 6.95 7.90 -7.58
CA GLN A 624 8.08 8.17 -8.50
C GLN A 624 7.62 8.20 -9.97
N ALA A 625 6.71 9.14 -10.27
CA ALA A 625 6.04 9.24 -11.57
C ALA A 625 6.98 9.44 -12.77
N MET A 626 6.58 8.87 -13.92
CA MET A 626 7.17 9.24 -15.22
C MET A 626 6.74 10.65 -15.63
N ILE A 627 5.49 10.99 -15.35
CA ILE A 627 4.83 12.19 -15.87
C ILE A 627 4.07 12.87 -14.73
N LEU A 628 4.14 14.20 -14.68
CA LEU A 628 3.26 15.02 -13.84
C LEU A 628 2.35 15.86 -14.74
N THR A 629 1.08 16.01 -14.34
CA THR A 629 0.06 16.76 -15.08
C THR A 629 -0.73 17.68 -14.15
N ASP A 630 -1.08 18.87 -14.64
CA ASP A 630 -1.99 19.81 -13.97
C ASP A 630 -2.87 20.47 -15.03
N GLY A 631 -4.14 20.05 -15.11
CA GLY A 631 -5.01 20.38 -16.23
C GLY A 631 -4.40 19.92 -17.56
N ASP A 632 -4.33 20.84 -18.52
CA ASP A 632 -3.75 20.65 -19.86
C ASP A 632 -2.21 20.63 -19.87
N LYS A 633 -1.56 20.97 -18.76
CA LYS A 633 -0.09 20.95 -18.65
C LYS A 633 0.40 19.54 -18.38
N MET A 634 1.57 19.25 -18.91
CA MET A 634 2.32 18.02 -18.68
C MET A 634 3.81 18.35 -18.55
N VAL A 635 4.52 17.64 -17.68
CA VAL A 635 5.99 17.69 -17.58
C VAL A 635 6.56 16.28 -17.44
N LEU A 636 7.66 16.03 -18.15
CA LEU A 636 8.42 14.78 -18.08
C LEU A 636 9.38 14.85 -16.90
N THR A 637 9.42 13.79 -16.09
CA THR A 637 10.29 13.77 -14.91
C THR A 637 11.72 13.33 -15.25
N PRO A 638 12.70 13.62 -14.39
CA PRO A 638 14.02 13.01 -14.47
C PRO A 638 13.96 11.48 -14.56
N THR A 639 13.03 10.84 -13.86
CA THR A 639 12.82 9.39 -13.94
C THR A 639 12.37 8.94 -15.35
N TYR A 640 11.45 9.65 -16.01
CA TYR A 640 11.07 9.35 -17.41
C TYR A 640 12.28 9.36 -18.34
N HIS A 641 13.18 10.33 -18.16
CA HIS A 641 14.39 10.43 -18.98
C HIS A 641 15.34 9.25 -18.79
N VAL A 642 15.38 8.64 -17.61
CA VAL A 642 16.14 7.39 -17.37
C VAL A 642 15.50 6.22 -18.12
N PHE A 643 14.17 6.07 -18.05
CA PHE A 643 13.47 5.04 -18.84
C PHE A 643 13.70 5.22 -20.35
N ALA A 644 13.78 6.47 -20.83
CA ALA A 644 14.14 6.76 -22.22
C ALA A 644 15.60 6.36 -22.54
N LEU A 645 16.56 6.71 -21.68
CA LEU A 645 17.98 6.39 -21.85
C LEU A 645 18.22 4.88 -21.87
N TYR A 646 17.52 4.13 -21.03
CA TYR A 646 17.67 2.68 -20.89
C TYR A 646 16.80 1.88 -21.88
N LYS A 647 16.07 2.51 -22.82
CA LYS A 647 15.31 1.78 -23.85
C LYS A 647 16.13 0.70 -24.60
N PRO A 648 17.43 0.88 -24.91
CA PRO A 648 18.26 -0.17 -25.52
C PRO A 648 18.37 -1.47 -24.70
N TYR A 649 18.07 -1.45 -23.41
CA TYR A 649 18.11 -2.62 -22.52
C TYR A 649 16.90 -3.53 -22.70
N GLN A 650 15.81 -3.03 -23.31
CA GLN A 650 14.59 -3.82 -23.49
C GLN A 650 14.84 -5.02 -24.41
N ASP A 651 14.70 -6.23 -23.85
CA ASP A 651 14.95 -7.52 -24.51
C ASP A 651 16.41 -7.68 -25.02
N ALA A 652 17.36 -6.94 -24.43
CA ALA A 652 18.79 -7.00 -24.71
C ALA A 652 19.47 -8.22 -24.05
N THR A 653 20.73 -8.47 -24.36
CA THR A 653 21.55 -9.51 -23.70
C THR A 653 22.46 -8.86 -22.66
N TYR A 654 22.38 -9.30 -21.40
CA TYR A 654 23.27 -8.84 -20.33
C TYR A 654 24.74 -9.13 -20.66
N LEU A 655 25.63 -8.17 -20.37
CA LEU A 655 27.07 -8.34 -20.46
C LEU A 655 27.71 -8.07 -19.09
N PRO A 656 28.57 -8.98 -18.58
CA PRO A 656 29.26 -8.76 -17.32
C PRO A 656 30.13 -7.50 -17.38
N LEU A 657 29.81 -6.55 -16.52
CA LEU A 657 30.60 -5.35 -16.25
C LEU A 657 31.04 -5.39 -14.79
N HIS A 658 32.34 -5.46 -14.55
CA HIS A 658 32.90 -5.41 -13.20
C HIS A 658 33.65 -4.09 -13.01
N LEU A 659 33.26 -3.32 -12.00
CA LEU A 659 33.90 -2.04 -11.65
C LEU A 659 34.62 -2.19 -10.30
N GLN A 660 35.88 -1.78 -10.24
CA GLN A 660 36.56 -1.47 -8.99
C GLN A 660 36.42 0.02 -8.72
N THR A 661 35.44 0.35 -7.89
CA THR A 661 35.13 1.71 -7.48
C THR A 661 35.50 1.91 -6.01
N PRO A 662 36.06 3.07 -5.61
CA PRO A 662 36.06 3.45 -4.21
C PRO A 662 34.64 3.76 -3.74
N GLU A 663 34.50 3.92 -2.44
CA GLU A 663 33.24 4.35 -1.84
C GLU A 663 33.12 5.87 -1.85
N TYR A 664 31.95 6.37 -2.21
CA TYR A 664 31.49 7.70 -1.86
C TYR A 664 30.98 7.66 -0.42
N ARG A 665 31.50 8.54 0.43
CA ARG A 665 31.21 8.59 1.87
C ARG A 665 30.75 10.00 2.25
N HIS A 666 29.66 10.08 3.01
CA HIS A 666 29.21 11.32 3.63
C HIS A 666 28.56 11.02 4.98
N GLY A 667 29.21 11.49 6.06
CA GLY A 667 28.90 11.02 7.41
C GLY A 667 29.19 9.53 7.58
N ASP A 668 28.27 8.79 8.20
CA ASP A 668 28.39 7.33 8.39
C ASP A 668 27.91 6.52 7.18
N ALA A 669 27.18 7.16 6.26
CA ALA A 669 26.68 6.53 5.05
C ALA A 669 27.79 6.37 4.01
N HIS A 670 27.76 5.25 3.30
CA HIS A 670 28.68 4.96 2.20
C HIS A 670 28.00 4.14 1.12
N VAL A 671 28.35 4.43 -0.12
CA VAL A 671 27.87 3.75 -1.34
C VAL A 671 29.02 3.65 -2.34
N PRO A 672 28.99 2.77 -3.35
CA PRO A 672 29.94 2.85 -4.46
C PRO A 672 29.92 4.25 -5.08
N ALA A 673 31.09 4.84 -5.36
CA ALA A 673 31.15 6.14 -6.03
C ALA A 673 30.57 6.07 -7.45
N VAL A 674 30.87 4.99 -8.18
CA VAL A 674 30.30 4.73 -9.51
C VAL A 674 29.63 3.36 -9.54
N HIS A 675 28.42 3.31 -10.07
CA HIS A 675 27.68 2.09 -10.38
C HIS A 675 27.46 2.00 -11.90
N GLY A 676 27.17 0.81 -12.43
CA GLY A 676 26.86 0.68 -13.85
C GLY A 676 26.51 -0.72 -14.29
N SER A 677 26.01 -0.81 -15.52
CA SER A 677 25.65 -2.06 -16.18
C SER A 677 25.97 -1.99 -17.69
N ALA A 678 25.91 -3.12 -18.37
CA ALA A 678 26.14 -3.18 -19.81
C ALA A 678 25.29 -4.25 -20.48
N VAL A 679 24.91 -4.00 -21.73
CA VAL A 679 24.13 -4.93 -22.55
C VAL A 679 24.58 -4.91 -24.01
N LYS A 680 24.33 -6.01 -24.71
CA LYS A 680 24.24 -6.02 -26.17
C LYS A 680 22.78 -5.88 -26.57
N ALA A 681 22.43 -4.76 -27.17
CA ALA A 681 21.06 -4.45 -27.57
C ALA A 681 20.66 -5.20 -28.85
N LYS A 682 19.35 -5.18 -29.16
CA LYS A 682 18.78 -5.87 -30.35
C LYS A 682 19.19 -5.25 -31.68
N ASP A 683 19.65 -4.00 -31.66
CA ASP A 683 20.25 -3.32 -32.81
C ASP A 683 21.69 -3.78 -33.10
N GLY A 684 22.27 -4.62 -32.23
CA GLY A 684 23.60 -5.20 -32.37
C GLY A 684 24.69 -4.43 -31.65
N HIS A 685 24.43 -3.23 -31.15
CA HIS A 685 25.41 -2.40 -30.46
C HIS A 685 25.56 -2.78 -28.99
N VAL A 686 26.72 -2.46 -28.43
CA VAL A 686 26.98 -2.58 -26.99
C VAL A 686 26.69 -1.24 -26.33
N TYR A 687 25.86 -1.29 -25.29
CA TYR A 687 25.52 -0.14 -24.46
C TYR A 687 26.12 -0.30 -23.06
N VAL A 688 26.68 0.78 -22.53
CA VAL A 688 27.26 0.83 -21.18
C VAL A 688 26.61 1.99 -20.42
N ALA A 689 25.93 1.68 -19.32
CA ALA A 689 25.39 2.67 -18.41
C ALA A 689 26.34 2.88 -17.24
N LEU A 690 26.58 4.14 -16.87
CA LEU A 690 27.40 4.51 -15.72
C LEU A 690 26.70 5.63 -14.93
N THR A 691 26.59 5.43 -13.63
CA THR A 691 26.01 6.41 -12.69
C THR A 691 27.08 6.81 -11.68
N ASN A 692 27.33 8.12 -11.54
CA ASN A 692 28.15 8.68 -10.46
C ASN A 692 27.24 9.13 -9.31
N LEU A 693 27.40 8.47 -8.16
CA LEU A 693 26.58 8.67 -6.97
C LEU A 693 27.11 9.81 -6.09
N ASP A 694 28.37 10.23 -6.29
CA ASP A 694 28.98 11.31 -5.52
C ASP A 694 28.30 12.65 -5.88
N ALA A 695 27.85 13.37 -4.84
CA ALA A 695 27.14 14.63 -4.99
C ALA A 695 28.02 15.77 -5.50
N ASN A 696 29.35 15.67 -5.38
CA ASN A 696 30.27 16.79 -5.61
C ASN A 696 31.48 16.44 -6.47
N SER A 697 31.92 15.18 -6.48
CA SER A 697 33.17 14.76 -7.13
C SER A 697 32.91 14.11 -8.49
N ALA A 698 33.65 14.55 -9.51
CA ALA A 698 33.73 13.82 -10.77
C ALA A 698 34.57 12.55 -10.62
N ALA A 699 34.28 11.55 -11.46
CA ALA A 699 35.01 10.30 -11.53
C ALA A 699 35.63 10.07 -12.91
N ASN A 700 36.84 9.54 -12.95
CA ASN A 700 37.47 9.03 -14.16
C ASN A 700 37.35 7.51 -14.18
N VAL A 701 36.50 7.00 -15.06
CA VAL A 701 36.25 5.57 -15.25
C VAL A 701 37.07 5.05 -16.41
N SER A 702 37.82 3.96 -16.21
CA SER A 702 38.60 3.28 -17.24
C SER A 702 38.20 1.81 -17.31
N VAL A 703 37.50 1.42 -18.38
CA VAL A 703 36.98 0.07 -18.59
C VAL A 703 37.77 -0.62 -19.71
N GLN A 704 38.35 -1.77 -19.41
CA GLN A 704 38.90 -2.66 -20.45
C GLN A 704 37.76 -3.45 -21.10
N VAL A 705 37.65 -3.37 -22.41
CA VAL A 705 36.61 -4.04 -23.20
C VAL A 705 37.21 -5.30 -23.82
N GLU A 706 36.71 -6.45 -23.39
CA GLU A 706 37.08 -7.76 -23.94
C GLU A 706 35.99 -8.30 -24.86
N GLY A 707 36.38 -9.00 -25.93
CA GLY A 707 35.46 -9.52 -26.94
C GLY A 707 34.97 -8.50 -27.97
N LEU A 708 35.39 -7.23 -27.87
CA LEU A 708 35.10 -6.16 -28.83
C LEU A 708 36.29 -5.19 -28.92
N SER A 709 36.51 -4.58 -30.08
CA SER A 709 37.46 -3.47 -30.26
C SER A 709 36.69 -2.27 -30.81
N PRO A 710 36.09 -1.44 -29.94
CA PRO A 710 35.21 -0.36 -30.37
C PRO A 710 35.99 0.69 -31.15
N SER A 711 35.44 1.08 -32.29
CA SER A 711 36.01 2.07 -33.20
C SER A 711 35.66 3.49 -32.79
N SER A 712 34.49 3.69 -32.20
CA SER A 712 34.03 4.96 -31.65
C SER A 712 33.06 4.76 -30.49
N VAL A 713 32.78 5.86 -29.79
CA VAL A 713 31.80 5.91 -28.71
C VAL A 713 31.02 7.21 -28.80
N GLU A 714 29.71 7.11 -28.69
CA GLU A 714 28.81 8.24 -28.45
C GLU A 714 28.03 8.02 -27.16
N GLY A 715 27.39 9.07 -26.65
CA GLY A 715 26.59 8.91 -25.46
C GLY A 715 25.69 10.08 -25.14
N GLN A 716 24.84 9.86 -24.16
CA GLN A 716 23.99 10.88 -23.55
C GLN A 716 24.23 10.94 -22.05
N ILE A 717 24.10 12.13 -21.48
CA ILE A 717 24.22 12.39 -20.04
C ILE A 717 22.93 13.02 -19.52
N LEU A 718 22.46 12.54 -18.37
CA LEU A 718 21.44 13.17 -17.54
C LEU A 718 22.10 13.65 -16.25
N THR A 719 22.09 14.96 -16.02
CA THR A 719 22.66 15.61 -14.84
C THR A 719 22.05 17.00 -14.70
N ALA A 720 22.34 17.70 -13.62
CA ALA A 720 21.89 19.07 -13.38
C ALA A 720 22.90 19.82 -12.49
N PRO A 721 22.84 21.17 -12.40
CA PRO A 721 23.75 21.93 -11.54
C PRO A 721 23.63 21.65 -10.03
N ALA A 722 22.54 21.02 -9.58
CA ALA A 722 22.27 20.73 -8.18
C ALA A 722 21.56 19.39 -8.01
N ILE A 723 21.85 18.70 -6.91
CA ILE A 723 21.25 17.41 -6.56
C ILE A 723 19.72 17.47 -6.38
N THR A 724 19.17 18.65 -6.03
CA THR A 724 17.73 18.91 -5.83
C THR A 724 17.00 19.34 -7.10
N ALA A 725 17.69 19.45 -8.24
CA ALA A 725 17.09 19.91 -9.48
C ALA A 725 15.97 18.95 -9.94
N HIS A 726 14.85 19.52 -10.37
CA HIS A 726 13.66 18.81 -10.82
C HIS A 726 12.94 19.64 -11.89
N ASN A 727 12.10 18.98 -12.67
CA ASN A 727 11.29 19.65 -13.68
C ASN A 727 9.99 20.17 -13.05
N THR A 728 9.53 21.33 -13.50
CA THR A 728 8.24 21.92 -13.11
C THR A 728 7.49 22.34 -14.36
N PHE A 729 6.19 22.64 -14.25
CA PHE A 729 5.45 23.18 -15.40
C PHE A 729 6.02 24.51 -15.94
N ALA A 730 6.70 25.30 -15.11
CA ALA A 730 7.37 26.53 -15.52
C ALA A 730 8.78 26.31 -16.08
N GLN A 731 9.45 25.24 -15.66
CA GLN A 731 10.79 24.85 -16.11
C GLN A 731 10.79 23.35 -16.46
N PRO A 732 10.17 22.97 -17.60
CA PRO A 732 9.95 21.54 -17.91
C PRO A 732 11.21 20.81 -18.39
N HIS A 733 12.30 21.54 -18.62
CA HIS A 733 13.57 21.05 -19.19
C HIS A 733 14.77 21.35 -18.28
N ALA A 734 14.55 21.53 -16.97
CA ALA A 734 15.63 21.80 -16.03
C ALA A 734 16.61 20.62 -15.91
N VAL A 735 16.08 19.40 -16.04
CA VAL A 735 16.80 18.12 -16.02
C VAL A 735 16.34 17.29 -17.20
N GLU A 736 17.17 17.21 -18.25
CA GLU A 736 16.91 16.44 -19.46
C GLU A 736 18.21 15.90 -20.07
N PRO A 737 18.16 14.80 -20.85
CA PRO A 737 19.35 14.23 -21.46
C PRO A 737 20.00 15.19 -22.47
N LYS A 738 21.33 15.25 -22.46
CA LYS A 738 22.14 16.00 -23.43
C LYS A 738 23.21 15.09 -24.04
N ALA A 739 23.72 15.45 -25.21
CA ALA A 739 24.84 14.73 -25.81
C ALA A 739 26.06 14.78 -24.88
N PHE A 740 26.68 13.61 -24.65
CA PHE A 740 27.84 13.46 -23.78
C PHE A 740 29.11 13.28 -24.61
N LYS A 741 30.14 14.07 -24.29
CA LYS A 741 31.44 14.09 -25.01
C LYS A 741 32.62 13.68 -24.14
N GLY A 742 32.36 13.23 -22.90
CA GLY A 742 33.40 12.84 -21.95
C GLY A 742 33.89 11.40 -22.09
N ALA A 743 33.42 10.65 -23.10
CA ALA A 743 33.86 9.29 -23.38
C ALA A 743 34.82 9.24 -24.57
N ARG A 744 35.79 8.33 -24.50
CA ARG A 744 36.73 8.03 -25.60
C ARG A 744 37.11 6.56 -25.58
N VAL A 745 37.38 6.01 -26.75
CA VAL A 745 37.92 4.66 -26.92
C VAL A 745 39.32 4.71 -27.52
N GLN A 746 40.23 3.90 -26.98
CA GLN A 746 41.58 3.73 -27.52
C GLN A 746 41.95 2.24 -27.47
N GLY A 747 41.92 1.58 -28.63
CA GLY A 747 42.07 0.13 -28.71
C GLY A 747 40.94 -0.56 -27.95
N LYS A 748 41.28 -1.29 -26.88
CA LYS A 748 40.32 -1.96 -25.99
C LYS A 748 39.93 -1.16 -24.76
N ALA A 749 40.50 0.03 -24.55
CA ALA A 749 40.21 0.84 -23.37
C ALA A 749 39.11 1.87 -23.65
N LEU A 750 38.03 1.83 -22.88
CA LEU A 750 37.02 2.88 -22.77
C LEU A 750 37.37 3.78 -21.58
N SER A 751 37.59 5.08 -21.82
CA SER A 751 37.79 6.07 -20.75
C SER A 751 36.62 7.05 -20.71
N VAL A 752 36.13 7.36 -19.50
CA VAL A 752 34.97 8.22 -19.27
C VAL A 752 35.29 9.23 -18.16
N ALA A 753 35.23 10.52 -18.49
CA ALA A 753 35.23 11.61 -17.51
C ALA A 753 33.78 11.86 -17.08
N LEU A 754 33.37 11.22 -15.99
CA LEU A 754 32.00 11.14 -15.50
C LEU A 754 31.74 12.24 -14.46
N PRO A 755 30.90 13.26 -14.76
CA PRO A 755 30.59 14.32 -13.80
C PRO A 755 29.96 13.80 -12.51
N ALA A 756 30.00 14.61 -11.44
CA ALA A 756 29.23 14.34 -10.22
C ALA A 756 27.73 14.18 -10.51
N HIS A 757 27.02 13.44 -9.65
CA HIS A 757 25.55 13.26 -9.70
C HIS A 757 25.00 13.10 -11.12
N SER A 758 25.54 12.15 -11.89
CA SER A 758 25.21 12.02 -13.31
C SER A 758 24.97 10.58 -13.72
N ILE A 759 24.15 10.41 -14.76
CA ILE A 759 23.88 9.13 -15.42
C ILE A 759 24.30 9.29 -16.87
N VAL A 760 25.12 8.38 -17.36
CA VAL A 760 25.58 8.36 -18.74
C VAL A 760 25.20 7.04 -19.39
N MET A 761 24.61 7.11 -20.58
CA MET A 761 24.40 5.96 -21.46
C MET A 761 25.33 6.09 -22.66
N LEU A 762 26.26 5.14 -22.80
CA LEU A 762 27.23 5.08 -23.89
C LEU A 762 26.84 4.01 -24.89
N LYS A 763 27.01 4.31 -26.17
CA LYS A 763 26.87 3.37 -27.28
C LYS A 763 28.25 3.16 -27.91
N LEU A 764 28.68 1.91 -28.00
CA LEU A 764 29.94 1.51 -28.64
C LEU A 764 29.68 1.06 -30.08
N GLU A 765 30.49 1.56 -31.01
CA GLU A 765 30.45 1.25 -32.46
C GLU A 765 31.56 0.27 -32.89
#